data_AF-A0A7V0WWK7-F1
#
_entry.id   AF-A0A7V0WWK7-F1
#
_cell.length_a   1.000
_cell.length_b   1.000
_cell.length_c   1.000
_cell.angle_alpha   90.00
_cell.angle_beta   90.00
_cell.angle_gamma   90.00
#
_symmetry.space_group_name_H-M   'P 1'
#
loop_
_entity.id
_entity.type
_entity.pdbx_description
1 polymer ?
#
loop_
_entity_poly.entity_id
_entity_poly.type
_entity_poly.pdbx_seq_one_letter_code
_entity_poly.pdbx_strand_id
1 'polypeptide(L)'
;MEHIMKKLIFMLIIFGNLAFSQITGLEGWDIYLDPGHSGKENMGIYGYSEAERNLRVGLRLREMLLNETDIDTVYICRTNDTQSVSLSQRTADANTKGATWYHSIHSDAGASTYNSTLLMYGGWRQNGQTVEKTPKGGKKMADIMVDELTRGMRTNTRGNYADRTFYQGFPDNHENKYPYLHVNRESNMASELSEAGFHTNPRQNQLFMNDDWKRLEARTYFWSILKYHGIQRPKVRILTGIIKDKDTSVPLNGAEILVEGQTYTTDTYASLFHKYSTDPDLLHNGFYYFEDIQGDDAEIVVRAEGYYTDTLNVSMMDSFFTFVDVSLISTALPTIVSTNPTDGDTGVSVLSDIILRFNRPMNPDSVKKYLFIEPSIECGLRWSDINRELKIIPNRLEFRTDYTVTIPGAVTDDYGHLFDGDNDGVGGDDFVLNFRTGFDDVPPQLVQFYPPTSALNIELQPIISFEYDEELDPESITDSSVCLERFTDGTAVNGTLKHYVVNNRSVLNFFPAAKLDALTIHVSQVGSGLTDLLGNEITKGVSKSFKTGDFDYTVRNIDTFESGLTTNWWAPEKSGSTTGHDPSTVRSEDTEFTNLLTGSAKSMRLYYDWDLSASAWLLRIVYKSGSSTQNIYFGPGTVLQVYIFGDGSGNQFRFAIDEVGGSSPTEVSKWYTIDWIGWKLVEWHYDNPDEVGSWIGDGVLDGSSYRFDSIQLTHVPDAAETGSVYFDDLRVVALEPISIVHSDELLPEKFRLYQNYPNPFNPTTSISFTLPAESGVRLEIYNLRGEKVRSLVSGYLNRGHYTEIWNGRDDSGNPVSSGIYLYRLITDKHTLSKSMLLLK
;
A
#
# COMPACT_ATOMS: atom_id res chain seq x y z
N MET A 1 -42.05 -55.05 -1.33
CA MET A 1 -42.35 -56.37 -1.92
C MET A 1 -41.68 -56.41 -3.28
N GLU A 2 -40.88 -57.46 -3.49
CA GLU A 2 -40.24 -57.93 -4.73
C GLU A 2 -39.16 -57.04 -5.39
N HIS A 3 -37.85 -57.35 -5.29
CA HIS A 3 -37.02 -58.43 -5.87
C HIS A 3 -36.44 -58.09 -7.26
N ILE A 4 -35.25 -57.47 -7.31
CA ILE A 4 -34.27 -57.70 -8.39
C ILE A 4 -32.87 -57.82 -7.77
N MET A 5 -32.46 -59.06 -7.60
CA MET A 5 -31.16 -59.52 -7.16
C MET A 5 -30.26 -59.62 -8.41
N LYS A 6 -29.29 -58.72 -8.59
CA LYS A 6 -28.24 -58.85 -9.62
C LYS A 6 -27.05 -59.61 -9.04
N LYS A 7 -26.69 -60.68 -9.75
CA LYS A 7 -25.65 -61.67 -9.46
C LYS A 7 -24.29 -61.01 -9.18
N LEU A 8 -23.77 -61.19 -7.96
CA LEU A 8 -22.33 -61.13 -7.71
C LEU A 8 -21.71 -62.45 -8.19
N ILE A 9 -20.86 -62.38 -9.21
CA ILE A 9 -19.95 -63.47 -9.57
C ILE A 9 -18.80 -63.40 -8.56
N PHE A 10 -18.78 -64.34 -7.63
CA PHE A 10 -17.62 -64.60 -6.76
C PHE A 10 -16.51 -65.17 -7.64
N MET A 11 -15.61 -64.31 -8.11
CA MET A 11 -14.33 -64.76 -8.64
C MET A 11 -13.46 -65.08 -7.42
N LEU A 12 -13.31 -66.37 -7.14
CA LEU A 12 -12.41 -66.90 -6.12
C LEU A 12 -10.97 -66.61 -6.57
N ILE A 13 -10.46 -65.42 -6.25
CA ILE A 13 -9.03 -65.12 -6.37
C ILE A 13 -8.35 -65.91 -5.26
N ILE A 14 -7.63 -66.95 -5.67
CA ILE A 14 -6.67 -67.66 -4.83
C ILE A 14 -5.60 -66.63 -4.47
N PHE A 15 -5.70 -66.04 -3.27
CA PHE A 15 -4.58 -65.33 -2.66
C PHE A 15 -3.48 -66.36 -2.43
N GLY A 16 -2.51 -66.40 -3.34
CA GLY A 16 -1.20 -66.91 -3.00
C GLY A 16 -0.68 -66.06 -1.84
N ASN A 17 -0.66 -66.63 -0.64
CA ASN A 17 0.08 -66.07 0.49
C ASN A 17 1.55 -66.00 0.07
N LEU A 18 1.97 -64.87 -0.50
CA LEU A 18 3.35 -64.43 -0.39
C LEU A 18 3.53 -64.07 1.08
N ALA A 19 4.03 -65.03 1.85
CA ALA A 19 4.47 -64.78 3.21
C ALA A 19 5.62 -63.76 3.11
N PHE A 20 5.32 -62.49 3.38
CA PHE A 20 6.37 -61.51 3.64
C PHE A 20 7.19 -62.04 4.81
N SER A 21 8.50 -62.14 4.64
CA SER A 21 9.38 -62.44 5.76
C SER A 21 9.28 -61.29 6.75
N GLN A 22 8.85 -61.58 7.97
CA GLN A 22 8.85 -60.63 9.08
C GLN A 22 10.25 -60.02 9.23
N ILE A 23 10.33 -58.70 9.42
CA ILE A 23 11.59 -57.98 9.65
C ILE A 23 12.02 -58.25 11.09
N THR A 24 13.23 -58.78 11.30
CA THR A 24 13.75 -59.12 12.63
C THR A 24 14.73 -58.07 13.16
N GLY A 25 14.84 -57.93 14.47
CA GLY A 25 15.80 -57.06 15.16
C GLY A 25 15.19 -56.06 16.13
N LEU A 26 13.87 -56.07 16.31
CA LEU A 26 13.13 -55.28 17.29
C LEU A 26 12.54 -56.12 18.43
N GLU A 27 12.74 -57.45 18.44
CA GLU A 27 12.37 -58.33 19.56
C GLU A 27 12.90 -57.77 20.89
N GLY A 28 12.03 -57.68 21.90
CA GLY A 28 12.37 -57.13 23.22
C GLY A 28 12.54 -55.61 23.29
N TRP A 29 12.32 -54.87 22.19
CA TRP A 29 12.17 -53.41 22.21
C TRP A 29 10.68 -53.04 22.16
N ASP A 30 10.31 -51.95 22.82
CA ASP A 30 8.94 -51.44 22.82
C ASP A 30 8.91 -49.92 22.72
N ILE A 31 7.84 -49.39 22.11
CA ILE A 31 7.72 -47.97 21.85
C ILE A 31 6.35 -47.47 22.28
N TYR A 32 6.35 -46.30 22.92
CA TYR A 32 5.16 -45.55 23.24
C TYR A 32 4.95 -44.44 22.21
N LEU A 33 3.90 -44.57 21.42
CA LEU A 33 3.48 -43.57 20.45
C LEU A 33 2.53 -42.57 21.10
N ASP A 34 2.86 -41.30 20.97
CA ASP A 34 2.08 -40.19 21.48
C ASP A 34 1.59 -39.32 20.32
N PRO A 35 0.43 -39.63 19.71
CA PRO A 35 -0.24 -38.72 18.82
C PRO A 35 -0.65 -37.44 19.57
N GLY A 36 0.11 -36.37 19.36
CA GLY A 36 -0.04 -35.08 20.02
C GLY A 36 -1.47 -34.57 19.99
N HIS A 37 -1.85 -33.80 21.01
CA HIS A 37 -3.19 -33.21 21.16
C HIS A 37 -4.34 -34.24 21.27
N SER A 38 -5.57 -33.78 21.53
CA SER A 38 -6.78 -34.62 21.59
C SER A 38 -7.97 -33.99 20.86
N GLY A 39 -8.93 -34.82 20.44
CA GLY A 39 -10.16 -34.33 19.79
C GLY A 39 -9.85 -33.52 18.55
N LYS A 40 -10.30 -32.26 18.54
CA LYS A 40 -10.10 -31.27 17.46
C LYS A 40 -9.17 -30.13 17.85
N GLU A 41 -8.32 -30.34 18.85
CA GLU A 41 -7.31 -29.36 19.25
C GLU A 41 -6.35 -29.02 18.08
N ASN A 42 -5.85 -27.79 18.14
CA ASN A 42 -4.97 -27.15 17.16
C ASN A 42 -5.49 -27.27 15.71
N MET A 43 -6.51 -26.45 15.43
CA MET A 43 -7.29 -26.51 14.20
C MET A 43 -6.48 -25.99 13.01
N GLY A 44 -6.46 -26.75 11.91
CA GLY A 44 -5.90 -26.30 10.64
C GLY A 44 -6.82 -25.35 9.86
N ILE A 45 -6.28 -24.75 8.80
CA ILE A 45 -6.94 -23.66 8.06
C ILE A 45 -8.28 -24.06 7.41
N TYR A 46 -8.46 -25.34 7.08
CA TYR A 46 -9.70 -25.85 6.47
C TYR A 46 -10.48 -26.81 7.39
N GLY A 47 -10.40 -26.62 8.71
CA GLY A 47 -11.25 -27.37 9.64
C GLY A 47 -10.83 -28.83 9.87
N TYR A 48 -9.63 -29.22 9.41
CA TYR A 48 -8.98 -30.49 9.77
C TYR A 48 -7.85 -30.23 10.77
N SER A 49 -7.99 -30.77 11.98
CA SER A 49 -7.10 -30.43 13.09
C SER A 49 -5.82 -31.27 13.11
N GLU A 50 -4.76 -30.72 13.71
CA GLU A 50 -3.53 -31.46 14.00
C GLU A 50 -3.83 -32.73 14.83
N ALA A 51 -4.65 -32.60 15.87
CA ALA A 51 -5.00 -33.73 16.74
C ALA A 51 -5.65 -34.89 15.95
N GLU A 52 -6.52 -34.56 15.00
CA GLU A 52 -7.13 -35.56 14.12
C GLU A 52 -6.05 -36.26 13.28
N ARG A 53 -5.21 -35.46 12.61
CA ARG A 53 -4.13 -35.92 11.76
C ARG A 53 -3.13 -36.82 12.49
N ASN A 54 -2.60 -36.37 13.63
CA ASN A 54 -1.56 -37.07 14.40
C ASN A 54 -2.00 -38.48 14.79
N LEU A 55 -3.29 -38.63 15.16
CA LEU A 55 -3.84 -39.94 15.53
C LEU A 55 -3.75 -40.95 14.40
N ARG A 56 -4.15 -40.56 13.19
CA ARG A 56 -4.13 -41.47 12.04
C ARG A 56 -2.70 -41.86 11.69
N VAL A 57 -1.75 -40.91 11.73
CA VAL A 57 -0.32 -41.20 11.52
C VAL A 57 0.20 -42.17 12.58
N GLY A 58 -0.08 -41.94 13.86
CA GLY A 58 0.35 -42.83 14.94
C GLY A 58 -0.27 -44.23 14.87
N LEU A 59 -1.54 -44.34 14.49
CA LEU A 59 -2.20 -45.64 14.29
C LEU A 59 -1.59 -46.40 13.11
N ARG A 60 -1.26 -45.73 12.00
CA ARG A 60 -0.59 -46.33 10.85
C ARG A 60 0.83 -46.80 11.20
N LEU A 61 1.60 -45.99 11.93
CA LEU A 61 2.93 -46.39 12.39
C LEU A 61 2.84 -47.61 13.31
N ARG A 62 1.87 -47.62 14.23
CA ARG A 62 1.62 -48.76 15.10
C ARG A 62 1.31 -50.04 14.32
N GLU A 63 0.45 -49.93 13.31
CA GLU A 63 0.08 -51.03 12.43
C GLU A 63 1.31 -51.58 11.69
N MET A 64 2.12 -50.72 11.07
CA MET A 64 3.34 -51.12 10.35
C MET A 64 4.33 -51.85 11.26
N LEU A 65 4.58 -51.30 12.45
CA LEU A 65 5.49 -51.91 13.42
C LEU A 65 5.03 -53.31 13.84
N LEU A 66 3.76 -53.47 14.23
CA LEU A 66 3.24 -54.75 14.71
C LEU A 66 3.09 -55.80 13.61
N ASN A 67 2.79 -55.40 12.37
CA ASN A 67 2.50 -56.33 11.28
C ASN A 67 3.74 -56.71 10.47
N GLU A 68 4.71 -55.81 10.34
CA GLU A 68 5.85 -55.98 9.44
C GLU A 68 7.15 -56.38 10.17
N THR A 69 7.19 -56.27 11.50
CA THR A 69 8.40 -56.54 12.30
C THR A 69 8.16 -57.55 13.43
N ASP A 70 9.24 -57.96 14.10
CA ASP A 70 9.24 -58.80 15.30
C ASP A 70 9.07 -58.03 16.62
N ILE A 71 8.67 -56.76 16.57
CA ILE A 71 8.41 -55.97 17.77
C ILE A 71 7.22 -56.54 18.56
N ASP A 72 7.43 -56.77 19.86
CA ASP A 72 6.40 -57.41 20.70
C ASP A 72 5.27 -56.44 21.07
N THR A 73 5.61 -55.19 21.39
CA THR A 73 4.66 -54.23 21.97
C THR A 73 4.84 -52.81 21.43
N VAL A 74 3.72 -52.26 20.95
CA VAL A 74 3.59 -50.83 20.60
C VAL A 74 2.43 -50.23 21.36
N TYR A 75 2.76 -49.36 22.32
CA TYR A 75 1.78 -48.61 23.09
C TYR A 75 1.34 -47.35 22.33
N ILE A 76 0.12 -46.89 22.57
CA ILE A 76 -0.39 -45.63 22.03
C ILE A 76 -1.29 -44.96 23.08
N CYS A 77 -1.17 -43.64 23.25
CA CYS A 77 -1.90 -42.93 24.31
C CYS A 77 -3.41 -42.81 24.04
N ARG A 78 -3.84 -42.85 22.77
CA ARG A 78 -5.23 -42.79 22.33
C ARG A 78 -5.43 -43.50 21.00
N THR A 79 -6.64 -43.99 20.75
CA THR A 79 -7.00 -44.84 19.60
C THR A 79 -8.16 -44.31 18.77
N ASN A 80 -8.84 -43.27 19.24
CA ASN A 80 -9.93 -42.59 18.52
C ASN A 80 -10.01 -41.12 18.94
N ASP A 81 -10.76 -40.31 18.19
CA ASP A 81 -10.84 -38.86 18.39
C ASP A 81 -11.60 -38.46 19.67
N THR A 82 -12.41 -39.36 20.24
CA THR A 82 -13.20 -39.05 21.46
C THR A 82 -12.38 -39.18 22.74
N GLN A 83 -11.24 -39.87 22.69
CA GLN A 83 -10.34 -40.03 23.83
C GLN A 83 -9.51 -38.76 24.03
N SER A 84 -9.75 -38.07 25.15
CA SER A 84 -8.96 -36.92 25.58
C SER A 84 -7.91 -37.33 26.60
N VAL A 85 -6.65 -37.01 26.32
CA VAL A 85 -5.50 -37.37 27.14
C VAL A 85 -4.66 -36.13 27.39
N SER A 86 -4.52 -35.73 28.65
CA SER A 86 -3.73 -34.57 29.04
C SER A 86 -2.23 -34.81 28.87
N LEU A 87 -1.43 -33.73 28.83
CA LEU A 87 0.03 -33.82 28.76
C LEU A 87 0.64 -34.70 29.87
N SER A 88 0.13 -34.58 31.11
CA SER A 88 0.62 -35.39 32.24
C SER A 88 0.18 -36.84 32.18
N GLN A 89 -1.02 -37.12 31.65
CA GLN A 89 -1.50 -38.49 31.49
C GLN A 89 -0.67 -39.26 30.45
N ARG A 90 -0.23 -38.60 29.38
CA ARG A 90 0.58 -39.22 28.32
C ARG A 90 1.89 -39.79 28.86
N THR A 91 2.65 -38.97 29.60
CA THR A 91 3.92 -39.38 30.18
C THR A 91 3.75 -40.31 31.38
N ALA A 92 2.73 -40.09 32.23
CA ALA A 92 2.44 -40.99 33.34
C ALA A 92 2.08 -42.41 32.87
N ASP A 93 1.28 -42.53 31.81
CA ASP A 93 0.90 -43.82 31.23
C ASP A 93 2.12 -44.53 30.59
N ALA A 94 2.93 -43.81 29.81
CA ALA A 94 4.18 -44.34 29.26
C ALA A 94 5.15 -44.85 30.34
N ASN A 95 5.37 -44.04 31.38
CA ASN A 95 6.22 -44.40 32.52
C ASN A 95 5.67 -45.62 33.29
N THR A 96 4.35 -45.70 33.46
CA THR A 96 3.70 -46.81 34.17
C THR A 96 3.80 -48.12 33.38
N LYS A 97 3.69 -48.05 32.05
CA LYS A 97 3.88 -49.18 31.14
C LYS A 97 5.34 -49.61 31.00
N GLY A 98 6.28 -48.76 31.41
CA GLY A 98 7.71 -49.06 31.37
C GLY A 98 8.27 -49.12 29.95
N ALA A 99 7.69 -48.37 29.01
CA ALA A 99 8.16 -48.36 27.62
C ALA A 99 9.64 -47.91 27.54
N THR A 100 10.40 -48.50 26.64
CA THR A 100 11.82 -48.24 26.42
C THR A 100 12.06 -47.02 25.54
N TRP A 101 11.04 -46.58 24.79
CA TRP A 101 11.09 -45.41 23.92
C TRP A 101 9.78 -44.61 23.90
N TYR A 102 9.88 -43.29 23.68
CA TYR A 102 8.73 -42.39 23.59
C TYR A 102 8.82 -41.51 22.33
N HIS A 103 7.87 -41.66 21.40
CA HIS A 103 7.81 -40.86 20.18
C HIS A 103 6.54 -40.02 20.14
N SER A 104 6.69 -38.69 20.19
CA SER A 104 5.59 -37.73 20.10
C SER A 104 5.41 -37.26 18.65
N ILE A 105 4.22 -37.39 18.10
CA ILE A 105 3.90 -37.10 16.68
C ILE A 105 3.06 -35.83 16.62
N HIS A 106 3.54 -34.85 15.87
CA HIS A 106 2.99 -33.51 15.75
C HIS A 106 3.06 -32.93 14.33
N SER A 107 2.36 -31.82 14.12
CA SER A 107 2.53 -30.91 12.97
C SER A 107 2.45 -29.47 13.45
N ASP A 108 3.18 -28.56 12.82
CA ASP A 108 3.39 -27.21 13.38
C ASP A 108 2.36 -26.19 12.88
N ALA A 109 2.35 -25.01 13.50
CA ALA A 109 1.53 -23.87 13.13
C ALA A 109 2.39 -22.62 12.90
N GLY A 110 1.99 -21.78 11.95
CA GLY A 110 2.67 -20.55 11.60
C GLY A 110 1.97 -19.79 10.47
N ALA A 111 2.66 -18.84 9.85
CA ALA A 111 2.16 -18.14 8.67
C ALA A 111 1.78 -19.14 7.56
N SER A 112 0.74 -18.83 6.76
CA SER A 112 0.21 -19.72 5.73
C SER A 112 1.23 -20.08 4.63
N THR A 113 2.27 -19.28 4.46
CA THR A 113 3.37 -19.52 3.51
C THR A 113 4.48 -20.42 4.08
N TYR A 114 4.50 -20.68 5.38
CA TYR A 114 5.55 -21.48 6.01
C TYR A 114 5.24 -22.96 5.88
N ASN A 115 6.26 -23.77 5.58
CA ASN A 115 6.18 -25.22 5.69
C ASN A 115 7.59 -25.79 5.88
N SER A 116 7.77 -26.60 6.93
CA SER A 116 9.01 -27.32 7.17
C SER A 116 8.81 -28.44 8.20
N THR A 117 9.72 -29.40 8.22
CA THR A 117 9.84 -30.38 9.29
C THR A 117 10.70 -29.85 10.44
N LEU A 118 10.49 -30.37 11.65
CA LEU A 118 11.32 -30.09 12.82
C LEU A 118 11.33 -31.32 13.73
N LEU A 119 12.50 -31.69 14.24
CA LEU A 119 12.63 -32.71 15.26
C LEU A 119 13.17 -32.08 16.55
N MET A 120 12.68 -32.56 17.69
CA MET A 120 13.12 -32.11 19.00
C MET A 120 13.34 -33.28 19.95
N TYR A 121 14.53 -33.34 20.56
CA TYR A 121 14.84 -34.31 21.61
C TYR A 121 14.99 -33.60 22.97
N GLY A 122 14.83 -34.35 24.07
CA GLY A 122 14.98 -33.78 25.40
C GLY A 122 16.42 -33.34 25.68
N GLY A 123 16.66 -32.03 25.84
CA GLY A 123 18.00 -31.53 26.13
C GLY A 123 18.08 -30.06 26.52
N TRP A 124 19.24 -29.64 27.03
CA TRP A 124 19.52 -28.26 27.45
C TRP A 124 20.99 -27.89 27.21
N ARG A 125 21.42 -26.72 27.69
CA ARG A 125 22.79 -26.21 27.57
C ARG A 125 23.43 -26.14 28.94
N GLN A 126 24.65 -26.66 29.05
CA GLN A 126 25.46 -26.59 30.26
C GLN A 126 26.93 -26.48 29.87
N ASN A 127 27.62 -25.48 30.42
CA ASN A 127 29.03 -25.20 30.16
C ASN A 127 29.39 -25.13 28.66
N GLY A 128 28.56 -24.47 27.86
CA GLY A 128 28.80 -24.30 26.43
C GLY A 128 28.55 -25.57 25.60
N GLN A 129 28.03 -26.65 26.19
CA GLN A 129 27.70 -27.90 25.51
C GLN A 129 26.21 -28.22 25.60
N THR A 130 25.70 -28.90 24.57
CA THR A 130 24.32 -29.41 24.58
C THR A 130 24.29 -30.75 25.30
N VAL A 131 23.47 -30.83 26.36
CA VAL A 131 23.26 -32.02 27.16
C VAL A 131 21.93 -32.65 26.79
N GLU A 132 21.96 -33.93 26.41
CA GLU A 132 20.77 -34.75 26.20
C GLU A 132 20.31 -35.35 27.53
N LYS A 133 18.99 -35.48 27.71
CA LYS A 133 18.41 -36.16 28.88
C LYS A 133 18.85 -37.63 28.97
N THR A 134 18.70 -38.22 30.15
CA THR A 134 18.94 -39.64 30.41
C THR A 134 17.61 -40.36 30.61
N PRO A 135 17.37 -41.55 30.01
CA PRO A 135 18.23 -42.25 29.05
C PRO A 135 18.45 -41.51 27.73
N LYS A 136 19.64 -41.68 27.14
CA LYS A 136 20.02 -41.06 25.86
C LYS A 136 19.52 -41.90 24.68
N GLY A 137 19.39 -41.26 23.53
CA GLY A 137 19.09 -41.90 22.25
C GLY A 137 18.16 -41.07 21.38
N GLY A 138 17.31 -40.23 21.99
CA GLY A 138 16.38 -39.35 21.29
C GLY A 138 17.07 -38.44 20.29
N LYS A 139 18.27 -37.92 20.62
CA LYS A 139 19.06 -37.13 19.66
C LYS A 139 19.39 -37.92 18.40
N LYS A 140 19.91 -39.14 18.56
CA LYS A 140 20.34 -39.98 17.44
C LYS A 140 19.16 -40.42 16.59
N MET A 141 18.03 -40.77 17.20
CA MET A 141 16.79 -41.08 16.47
C MET A 141 16.32 -39.86 15.68
N ALA A 142 16.26 -38.69 16.31
CA ALA A 142 15.85 -37.45 15.69
C ALA A 142 16.78 -37.01 14.53
N ASP A 143 18.10 -37.20 14.65
CA ASP A 143 19.07 -36.95 13.57
C ASP A 143 18.82 -37.84 12.35
N ILE A 144 18.39 -39.10 12.56
CA ILE A 144 18.04 -40.02 11.48
C ILE A 144 16.68 -39.64 10.88
N MET A 145 15.70 -39.38 11.75
CA MET A 145 14.31 -39.20 11.38
C MET A 145 14.07 -37.90 10.62
N VAL A 146 14.76 -36.81 10.98
CA VAL A 146 14.59 -35.54 10.28
C VAL A 146 14.90 -35.66 8.79
N ASP A 147 15.90 -36.45 8.40
CA ASP A 147 16.24 -36.65 6.98
C ASP A 147 15.15 -37.43 6.23
N GLU A 148 14.73 -38.61 6.74
CA GLU A 148 13.72 -39.44 6.09
C GLU A 148 12.36 -38.71 6.01
N LEU A 149 11.97 -38.03 7.10
CA LEU A 149 10.72 -37.27 7.17
C LEU A 149 10.73 -36.09 6.21
N THR A 150 11.82 -35.31 6.15
CA THR A 150 11.93 -34.15 5.26
C THR A 150 11.84 -34.55 3.79
N ARG A 151 12.58 -35.60 3.41
CA ARG A 151 12.53 -36.14 2.04
C ARG A 151 11.16 -36.70 1.71
N GLY A 152 10.49 -37.37 2.64
CA GLY A 152 9.14 -37.94 2.45
C GLY A 152 8.06 -36.86 2.34
N MET A 153 8.07 -35.86 3.22
CA MET A 153 7.12 -34.75 3.22
C MET A 153 7.38 -33.75 2.09
N ARG A 154 8.46 -33.91 1.32
CA ARG A 154 8.84 -33.05 0.18
C ARG A 154 8.84 -31.57 0.54
N THR A 155 9.38 -31.25 1.70
CA THR A 155 9.41 -29.90 2.28
C THR A 155 10.80 -29.60 2.85
N ASN A 156 11.02 -28.36 3.31
CA ASN A 156 12.28 -27.97 3.94
C ASN A 156 12.35 -28.47 5.39
N THR A 157 13.52 -28.34 6.03
CA THR A 157 13.67 -28.67 7.45
C THR A 157 14.27 -27.52 8.23
N ARG A 158 13.78 -27.35 9.47
CA ARG A 158 14.48 -26.54 10.49
C ARG A 158 15.59 -27.32 11.16
N GLY A 159 15.62 -28.65 11.01
CA GLY A 159 16.63 -29.52 11.58
C GLY A 159 16.17 -30.21 12.87
N ASN A 160 17.16 -30.64 13.67
CA ASN A 160 16.96 -31.34 14.93
C ASN A 160 17.60 -30.56 16.08
N TYR A 161 16.85 -30.31 17.15
CA TYR A 161 17.33 -29.52 18.29
C TYR A 161 17.05 -30.18 19.64
N ALA A 162 17.92 -29.89 20.61
CA ALA A 162 17.55 -30.03 22.00
C ALA A 162 16.39 -29.06 22.28
N ASP A 163 15.29 -29.57 22.81
CA ASP A 163 14.04 -28.83 22.93
C ASP A 163 14.18 -27.50 23.69
N ARG A 164 14.89 -27.46 24.82
CA ARG A 164 15.13 -26.20 25.54
C ARG A 164 15.96 -25.22 24.72
N THR A 165 16.95 -25.70 23.98
CA THR A 165 17.77 -24.86 23.11
C THR A 165 16.95 -24.25 21.98
N PHE A 166 15.98 -24.98 21.43
CA PHE A 166 15.07 -24.45 20.44
C PHE A 166 14.23 -23.28 21.00
N TYR A 167 13.64 -23.44 22.18
CA TYR A 167 12.77 -22.42 22.78
C TYR A 167 13.49 -21.27 23.50
N GLN A 168 14.70 -21.49 24.00
CA GLN A 168 15.43 -20.54 24.87
C GLN A 168 16.80 -20.13 24.31
N GLY A 169 17.13 -20.56 23.09
CA GLY A 169 18.37 -20.20 22.40
C GLY A 169 19.61 -20.97 22.86
N PHE A 170 20.78 -20.40 22.58
CA PHE A 170 22.09 -21.06 22.78
C PHE A 170 22.97 -20.39 23.86
N PRO A 171 22.49 -20.18 25.11
CA PRO A 171 23.36 -19.70 26.17
C PRO A 171 24.41 -20.76 26.55
N ASP A 172 25.46 -20.33 27.26
CA ASP A 172 26.44 -21.26 27.84
C ASP A 172 25.80 -22.17 28.89
N ASN A 173 24.84 -21.64 29.65
CA ASN A 173 24.08 -22.38 30.65
C ASN A 173 22.62 -21.94 30.62
N HIS A 174 21.71 -22.91 30.48
CA HIS A 174 20.30 -22.67 30.82
C HIS A 174 20.11 -22.69 32.34
N GLU A 175 19.24 -21.82 32.85
CA GLU A 175 18.86 -21.79 34.27
C GLU A 175 18.30 -23.14 34.72
N ASN A 176 17.41 -23.70 33.91
CA ASN A 176 16.83 -25.01 34.11
C ASN A 176 17.61 -26.08 33.35
N LYS A 177 18.20 -27.04 34.08
CA LYS A 177 19.06 -28.11 33.56
C LYS A 177 18.28 -29.40 33.31
N TYR A 178 17.19 -29.29 32.56
CA TYR A 178 16.31 -30.39 32.16
C TYR A 178 15.51 -29.99 30.91
N PRO A 179 14.92 -30.92 30.14
CA PRO A 179 14.18 -30.62 28.92
C PRO A 179 13.07 -29.56 29.09
N TYR A 180 12.73 -28.83 28.03
CA TYR A 180 11.69 -27.79 28.08
C TYR A 180 10.29 -28.38 27.91
N LEU A 181 10.10 -29.22 26.89
CA LEU A 181 8.80 -29.82 26.57
C LEU A 181 8.41 -30.83 27.64
N HIS A 182 7.13 -30.81 28.02
CA HIS A 182 6.60 -31.69 29.07
C HIS A 182 6.84 -33.17 28.75
N VAL A 183 6.55 -33.58 27.51
CA VAL A 183 6.71 -34.96 27.05
C VAL A 183 8.17 -35.44 27.12
N ASN A 184 9.13 -34.57 26.83
CA ASN A 184 10.56 -34.89 26.97
C ASN A 184 11.03 -34.85 28.43
N ARG A 185 10.50 -33.94 29.25
CA ARG A 185 10.93 -33.74 30.63
C ARG A 185 10.46 -34.84 31.57
N GLU A 186 9.20 -35.25 31.45
CA GLU A 186 8.55 -36.16 32.41
C GLU A 186 8.61 -37.64 31.99
N SER A 187 8.98 -37.95 30.75
CA SER A 187 9.21 -39.34 30.33
C SER A 187 10.55 -39.86 30.86
N ASN A 188 10.51 -41.06 31.47
CA ASN A 188 11.68 -41.70 32.08
C ASN A 188 12.50 -42.59 31.10
N MET A 189 12.14 -42.56 29.82
CA MET A 189 12.80 -43.24 28.70
C MET A 189 13.40 -42.23 27.70
N ALA A 190 14.16 -42.72 26.71
CA ALA A 190 14.62 -41.88 25.60
C ALA A 190 13.40 -41.37 24.81
N SER A 191 13.46 -40.10 24.37
CA SER A 191 12.31 -39.49 23.71
C SER A 191 12.67 -38.43 22.68
N GLU A 192 11.80 -38.32 21.69
CA GLU A 192 11.80 -37.25 20.70
C GLU A 192 10.37 -36.91 20.26
N LEU A 193 10.25 -35.73 19.67
CA LEU A 193 9.04 -35.20 19.07
C LEU A 193 9.31 -34.84 17.60
N SER A 194 8.39 -35.21 16.72
CA SER A 194 8.43 -34.88 15.30
C SER A 194 7.32 -33.91 14.90
N GLU A 195 7.68 -32.87 14.16
CA GLU A 195 6.79 -31.93 13.50
C GLU A 195 6.90 -32.15 11.99
N ALA A 196 5.84 -32.65 11.36
CA ALA A 196 5.86 -33.14 9.99
C ALA A 196 5.17 -32.19 8.99
N GLY A 197 5.55 -30.90 9.04
CA GLY A 197 4.95 -29.84 8.21
C GLY A 197 3.93 -29.01 8.98
N PHE A 198 3.38 -27.99 8.32
CA PHE A 198 2.51 -26.99 8.96
C PHE A 198 1.04 -27.22 8.63
N HIS A 199 0.18 -27.43 9.64
CA HIS A 199 -1.26 -27.61 9.40
C HIS A 199 -1.99 -26.28 9.11
N THR A 200 -1.31 -25.14 9.26
CA THR A 200 -1.78 -23.82 8.82
C THR A 200 -1.37 -23.47 7.39
N ASN A 201 -0.49 -24.27 6.76
CA ASN A 201 -0.15 -24.12 5.35
C ASN A 201 -1.28 -24.72 4.49
N PRO A 202 -1.88 -23.96 3.55
CA PRO A 202 -3.02 -24.43 2.76
C PRO A 202 -2.76 -25.74 2.02
N ARG A 203 -1.60 -25.84 1.34
CA ARG A 203 -1.25 -27.02 0.55
C ARG A 203 -1.01 -28.24 1.44
N GLN A 204 -0.26 -28.05 2.52
CA GLN A 204 0.06 -29.12 3.45
C GLN A 204 -1.18 -29.62 4.20
N ASN A 205 -2.10 -28.73 4.59
CA ASN A 205 -3.34 -29.11 5.27
C ASN A 205 -4.23 -29.99 4.38
N GLN A 206 -4.33 -29.68 3.08
CA GLN A 206 -5.05 -30.51 2.11
C GLN A 206 -4.41 -31.89 1.92
N LEU A 207 -3.07 -31.98 1.95
CA LEU A 207 -2.36 -33.26 1.92
C LEU A 207 -2.60 -34.06 3.22
N PHE A 208 -2.60 -33.42 4.39
CA PHE A 208 -2.90 -34.09 5.66
C PHE A 208 -4.30 -34.71 5.70
N MET A 209 -5.28 -34.16 4.98
CA MET A 209 -6.61 -34.78 4.88
C MET A 209 -6.56 -36.15 4.18
N ASN A 210 -5.68 -36.33 3.19
CA ASN A 210 -5.53 -37.58 2.44
C ASN A 210 -4.99 -38.72 3.32
N ASP A 211 -5.61 -39.90 3.25
CA ASP A 211 -5.25 -41.02 4.12
C ASP A 211 -3.88 -41.61 3.80
N ASP A 212 -3.54 -41.74 2.52
CA ASP A 212 -2.27 -42.29 2.07
C ASP A 212 -1.09 -41.34 2.27
N TRP A 213 -1.31 -40.03 2.30
CA TRP A 213 -0.27 -39.08 2.73
C TRP A 213 0.15 -39.34 4.19
N LYS A 214 -0.84 -39.60 5.07
CA LYS A 214 -0.57 -39.96 6.47
C LYS A 214 0.12 -41.31 6.58
N ARG A 215 -0.20 -42.26 5.68
CA ARG A 215 0.51 -43.54 5.55
C ARG A 215 1.96 -43.33 5.11
N LEU A 216 2.20 -42.50 4.09
CA LEU A 216 3.53 -42.13 3.61
C LEU A 216 4.36 -41.55 4.75
N GLU A 217 3.79 -40.67 5.55
CA GLU A 217 4.47 -40.12 6.72
C GLU A 217 4.82 -41.18 7.77
N ALA A 218 3.85 -42.01 8.16
CA ALA A 218 4.08 -43.11 9.09
C ALA A 218 5.21 -44.04 8.59
N ARG A 219 5.27 -44.26 7.27
CA ARG A 219 6.33 -45.04 6.63
C ARG A 219 7.71 -44.41 6.79
N THR A 220 7.83 -43.07 6.77
CA THR A 220 9.11 -42.39 7.07
C THR A 220 9.57 -42.62 8.50
N TYR A 221 8.66 -42.61 9.48
CA TYR A 221 8.98 -42.92 10.87
C TYR A 221 9.40 -44.38 11.04
N PHE A 222 8.65 -45.30 10.44
CA PHE A 222 8.95 -46.72 10.43
C PHE A 222 10.37 -47.00 9.92
N TRP A 223 10.74 -46.42 8.78
CA TRP A 223 12.08 -46.58 8.25
C TRP A 223 13.18 -45.92 9.09
N SER A 224 12.86 -44.82 9.75
CA SER A 224 13.80 -44.16 10.67
C SER A 224 14.10 -45.04 11.87
N ILE A 225 13.09 -45.75 12.40
CA ILE A 225 13.24 -46.73 13.48
C ILE A 225 14.13 -47.89 13.03
N LEU A 226 13.86 -48.50 11.87
CA LEU A 226 14.72 -49.58 11.35
C LEU A 226 16.18 -49.13 11.23
N LYS A 227 16.41 -47.94 10.66
CA LYS A 227 17.74 -47.35 10.49
C LYS A 227 18.42 -47.05 11.84
N TYR A 228 17.67 -46.63 12.85
CA TYR A 228 18.21 -46.41 14.21
C TYR A 228 18.76 -47.69 14.84
N HIS A 229 18.06 -48.82 14.63
CA HIS A 229 18.47 -50.16 15.08
C HIS A 229 19.49 -50.85 14.15
N GLY A 230 19.90 -50.20 13.05
CA GLY A 230 20.81 -50.80 12.06
C GLY A 230 20.18 -51.94 11.26
N ILE A 231 18.86 -52.02 11.24
CA ILE A 231 18.09 -53.01 10.49
C ILE A 231 18.02 -52.56 9.04
N GLN A 232 18.37 -53.46 8.12
CA GLN A 232 18.29 -53.17 6.70
C GLN A 232 16.82 -53.05 6.27
N ARG A 233 16.51 -51.96 5.58
CA ARG A 233 15.18 -51.73 5.01
C ARG A 233 14.87 -52.77 3.92
N PRO A 234 13.64 -53.30 3.84
CA PRO A 234 13.17 -54.03 2.66
C PRO A 234 13.26 -53.16 1.40
N LYS A 235 13.21 -53.78 0.22
CA LYS A 235 13.11 -53.06 -1.05
C LYS A 235 11.85 -52.17 -1.05
N VAL A 236 12.04 -50.88 -1.25
CA VAL A 236 11.00 -49.85 -1.18
C VAL A 236 10.40 -49.65 -2.56
N ARG A 237 9.44 -50.48 -2.96
CA ARG A 237 8.75 -50.40 -4.26
C ARG A 237 7.48 -49.57 -4.20
N ILE A 238 7.62 -48.32 -3.77
CA ILE A 238 6.49 -47.40 -3.54
C ILE A 238 6.54 -46.26 -4.56
N LEU A 239 5.45 -46.10 -5.32
CA LEU A 239 5.27 -45.03 -6.29
C LEU A 239 4.22 -44.04 -5.77
N THR A 240 4.53 -42.75 -5.80
CA THR A 240 3.61 -41.73 -5.28
C THR A 240 3.89 -40.37 -5.91
N GLY A 241 2.93 -39.46 -5.89
CA GLY A 241 3.09 -38.13 -6.45
C GLY A 241 1.82 -37.32 -6.42
N ILE A 242 1.84 -36.21 -7.14
CA ILE A 242 0.70 -35.31 -7.28
C ILE A 242 0.38 -35.13 -8.76
N ILE A 243 -0.89 -35.36 -9.12
CA ILE A 243 -1.43 -35.08 -10.44
C ILE A 243 -2.02 -33.66 -10.44
N LYS A 244 -1.68 -32.84 -11.43
CA LYS A 244 -2.04 -31.42 -11.51
C LYS A 244 -2.49 -31.01 -12.91
N ASP A 245 -3.26 -29.94 -12.97
CA ASP A 245 -3.51 -29.17 -14.18
C ASP A 245 -2.21 -28.46 -14.60
N LYS A 246 -1.81 -28.61 -15.86
CA LYS A 246 -0.56 -28.03 -16.37
C LYS A 246 -0.58 -26.51 -16.43
N ASP A 247 -1.74 -25.90 -16.65
CA ASP A 247 -1.88 -24.47 -16.85
C ASP A 247 -1.91 -23.77 -15.48
N THR A 248 -2.76 -24.25 -14.58
CA THR A 248 -3.01 -23.60 -13.28
C THR A 248 -2.13 -24.13 -12.16
N SER A 249 -1.44 -25.25 -12.36
CA SER A 249 -0.73 -26.01 -11.32
C SER A 249 -1.63 -26.49 -10.17
N VAL A 250 -2.96 -26.36 -10.30
CA VAL A 250 -3.92 -26.84 -9.32
C VAL A 250 -3.94 -28.38 -9.37
N PRO A 251 -3.81 -29.07 -8.23
CA PRO A 251 -3.95 -30.52 -8.17
C PRO A 251 -5.31 -30.99 -8.69
N LEU A 252 -5.36 -32.15 -9.35
CA LEU A 252 -6.60 -32.65 -9.95
C LEU A 252 -7.31 -33.63 -9.02
N ASN A 253 -8.58 -33.33 -8.76
CA ASN A 253 -9.49 -34.23 -8.06
C ASN A 253 -10.07 -35.27 -9.02
N GLY A 254 -10.23 -36.51 -8.58
CA GLY A 254 -10.80 -37.60 -9.39
C GLY A 254 -9.93 -38.06 -10.57
N ALA A 255 -8.66 -37.63 -10.64
CA ALA A 255 -7.72 -38.14 -11.63
C ALA A 255 -7.41 -39.62 -11.35
N GLU A 256 -7.38 -40.43 -12.39
CA GLU A 256 -7.05 -41.85 -12.32
C GLU A 256 -5.62 -42.08 -12.82
N ILE A 257 -4.87 -42.85 -12.04
CA ILE A 257 -3.55 -43.35 -12.43
C ILE A 257 -3.56 -44.88 -12.39
N LEU A 258 -2.99 -45.49 -13.44
CA LEU A 258 -2.93 -46.94 -13.62
C LEU A 258 -1.47 -47.38 -13.72
N VAL A 259 -1.09 -48.39 -12.94
CA VAL A 259 0.28 -48.93 -12.87
C VAL A 259 0.20 -50.44 -12.65
N GLU A 260 0.83 -51.24 -13.52
CA GLU A 260 0.83 -52.72 -13.43
C GLU A 260 -0.55 -53.37 -13.21
N GLY A 261 -1.61 -52.77 -13.76
CA GLY A 261 -3.00 -53.23 -13.59
C GLY A 261 -3.67 -52.81 -12.27
N GLN A 262 -2.95 -52.11 -11.39
CA GLN A 262 -3.51 -51.41 -10.24
C GLN A 262 -4.06 -50.04 -10.68
N THR A 263 -5.07 -49.54 -9.98
CA THR A 263 -5.65 -48.21 -10.25
C THR A 263 -5.81 -47.45 -8.94
N TYR A 264 -5.45 -46.17 -8.96
CA TYR A 264 -5.68 -45.23 -7.88
C TYR A 264 -6.42 -44.01 -8.42
N THR A 265 -7.43 -43.55 -7.69
CA THR A 265 -8.20 -42.34 -8.02
C THR A 265 -7.93 -41.28 -6.95
N THR A 266 -7.50 -40.08 -7.35
CA THR A 266 -7.27 -38.99 -6.41
C THR A 266 -8.58 -38.55 -5.75
N ASP A 267 -8.47 -37.96 -4.56
CA ASP A 267 -9.65 -37.55 -3.80
C ASP A 267 -10.53 -36.57 -4.59
N THR A 268 -11.82 -36.61 -4.30
CA THR A 268 -12.83 -35.71 -4.85
C THR A 268 -13.56 -34.99 -3.73
N TYR A 269 -14.39 -34.01 -4.10
CA TYR A 269 -15.35 -33.43 -3.17
C TYR A 269 -16.23 -34.50 -2.51
N ALA A 270 -16.78 -35.40 -3.32
CA ALA A 270 -17.65 -36.47 -2.85
C ALA A 270 -16.93 -37.48 -1.93
N SER A 271 -15.67 -37.82 -2.20
CA SER A 271 -14.93 -38.79 -1.37
C SER A 271 -14.42 -38.20 -0.05
N LEU A 272 -13.91 -36.97 -0.07
CA LEU A 272 -13.17 -36.40 1.05
C LEU A 272 -13.58 -34.95 1.39
N PHE A 273 -13.55 -34.03 0.42
CA PHE A 273 -13.54 -32.60 0.73
C PHE A 273 -14.87 -32.03 1.21
N HIS A 274 -16.01 -32.69 0.96
CA HIS A 274 -17.32 -32.28 1.49
C HIS A 274 -17.39 -32.22 3.02
N LYS A 275 -16.44 -32.86 3.72
CA LYS A 275 -16.33 -32.81 5.19
C LYS A 275 -15.79 -31.46 5.69
N TYR A 276 -15.10 -30.71 4.84
CA TYR A 276 -14.27 -29.57 5.21
C TYR A 276 -14.61 -28.28 4.44
N SER A 277 -15.29 -28.40 3.30
CA SER A 277 -15.76 -27.27 2.50
C SER A 277 -17.18 -27.49 1.99
N THR A 278 -17.93 -26.41 1.82
CA THR A 278 -19.19 -26.40 1.07
C THR A 278 -18.98 -26.07 -0.41
N ASP A 279 -17.83 -25.49 -0.74
CA ASP A 279 -17.39 -25.21 -2.10
C ASP A 279 -16.68 -26.45 -2.68
N PRO A 280 -17.19 -27.06 -3.76
CA PRO A 280 -16.59 -28.24 -4.38
C PRO A 280 -15.23 -28.00 -5.04
N ASP A 281 -14.90 -26.75 -5.36
CA ASP A 281 -13.71 -26.38 -6.13
C ASP A 281 -12.61 -25.75 -5.25
N LEU A 282 -12.82 -25.67 -3.94
CA LEU A 282 -11.85 -25.04 -3.03
C LEU A 282 -10.65 -25.95 -2.68
N LEU A 283 -10.87 -27.26 -2.51
CA LEU A 283 -9.89 -28.17 -1.95
C LEU A 283 -9.46 -29.24 -2.96
N HIS A 284 -8.14 -29.35 -3.18
CA HIS A 284 -7.54 -30.26 -4.15
C HIS A 284 -6.21 -30.81 -3.68
N ASN A 285 -6.12 -32.13 -3.43
CA ASN A 285 -4.84 -32.75 -3.05
C ASN A 285 -4.10 -33.36 -4.24
N GLY A 286 -4.81 -33.92 -5.22
CA GLY A 286 -4.24 -34.63 -6.39
C GLY A 286 -3.26 -35.76 -6.04
N PHE A 287 -3.24 -36.23 -4.79
CA PHE A 287 -2.23 -37.15 -4.29
C PHE A 287 -2.59 -38.60 -4.60
N TYR A 288 -1.59 -39.39 -4.99
CA TYR A 288 -1.73 -40.82 -5.22
C TYR A 288 -0.60 -41.63 -4.59
N TYR A 289 -0.86 -42.91 -4.33
CA TYR A 289 0.07 -43.78 -3.62
C TYR A 289 -0.14 -45.26 -3.99
N PHE A 290 0.93 -45.92 -4.44
CA PHE A 290 0.97 -47.36 -4.72
C PHE A 290 2.09 -48.03 -3.92
N GLU A 291 1.82 -49.21 -3.38
CA GLU A 291 2.82 -50.08 -2.77
C GLU A 291 3.01 -51.35 -3.61
N ASP A 292 4.11 -52.05 -3.37
CA ASP A 292 4.41 -53.37 -3.95
C ASP A 292 4.42 -53.44 -5.48
N ILE A 293 4.95 -52.40 -6.14
CA ILE A 293 5.23 -52.43 -7.58
C ILE A 293 6.30 -53.49 -7.87
N GLN A 294 6.02 -54.42 -8.79
CA GLN A 294 6.86 -55.61 -8.99
C GLN A 294 8.02 -55.36 -9.95
N GLY A 295 7.81 -54.54 -10.99
CA GLY A 295 8.80 -54.22 -12.02
C GLY A 295 9.90 -53.27 -11.55
N ASP A 296 11.10 -53.42 -12.13
CA ASP A 296 12.20 -52.44 -12.05
C ASP A 296 11.86 -51.15 -12.80
N ASP A 297 11.05 -51.26 -13.84
CA ASP A 297 10.43 -50.16 -14.53
C ASP A 297 8.92 -50.38 -14.56
N ALA A 298 8.15 -49.32 -14.43
CA ALA A 298 6.69 -49.35 -14.48
C ALA A 298 6.18 -48.32 -15.51
N GLU A 299 5.31 -48.78 -16.39
CA GLU A 299 4.51 -47.89 -17.23
C GLU A 299 3.35 -47.36 -16.40
N ILE A 300 3.20 -46.04 -16.37
CA ILE A 300 2.11 -45.34 -15.70
C ILE A 300 1.23 -44.65 -16.73
N VAL A 301 -0.08 -44.83 -16.62
CA VAL A 301 -1.06 -44.16 -17.47
C VAL A 301 -1.91 -43.27 -16.58
N VAL A 302 -1.99 -41.97 -16.90
CA VAL A 302 -2.70 -40.98 -16.10
C VAL A 302 -3.79 -40.31 -16.95
N ARG A 303 -5.00 -40.24 -16.41
CA ARG A 303 -6.16 -39.64 -17.09
C ARG A 303 -7.05 -38.89 -16.10
N ALA A 304 -7.74 -37.88 -16.58
CA ALA A 304 -8.76 -37.15 -15.85
C ALA A 304 -9.85 -36.66 -16.82
N GLU A 305 -11.07 -36.45 -16.34
CA GLU A 305 -12.15 -35.90 -17.14
C GLU A 305 -11.80 -34.46 -17.58
N GLY A 306 -11.92 -34.17 -18.88
CA GLY A 306 -11.54 -32.86 -19.44
C GLY A 306 -10.04 -32.69 -19.70
N TYR A 307 -9.24 -33.76 -19.64
CA TYR A 307 -7.79 -33.73 -19.88
C TYR A 307 -7.34 -34.80 -20.87
N TYR A 308 -6.26 -34.52 -21.60
CA TYR A 308 -5.59 -35.56 -22.40
C TYR A 308 -4.93 -36.60 -21.49
N THR A 309 -5.01 -37.86 -21.90
CA THR A 309 -4.31 -38.96 -21.23
C THR A 309 -2.82 -38.86 -21.50
N ASP A 310 -2.01 -39.07 -20.45
CA ASP A 310 -0.55 -39.12 -20.53
C ASP A 310 -0.04 -40.52 -20.15
N THR A 311 1.11 -40.91 -20.69
CA THR A 311 1.75 -42.21 -20.43
C THR A 311 3.25 -42.03 -20.27
N LEU A 312 3.78 -42.52 -19.14
CA LEU A 312 5.19 -42.35 -18.77
C LEU A 312 5.79 -43.71 -18.36
N ASN A 313 7.08 -43.90 -18.65
CA ASN A 313 7.84 -45.03 -18.13
C ASN A 313 8.71 -44.54 -16.96
N VAL A 314 8.60 -45.21 -15.81
CA VAL A 314 9.22 -44.79 -14.55
C VAL A 314 10.13 -45.90 -14.04
N SER A 315 11.41 -45.60 -13.81
CA SER A 315 12.32 -46.51 -13.13
C SER A 315 12.09 -46.45 -11.62
N MET A 316 11.81 -47.60 -11.03
CA MET A 316 11.45 -47.73 -9.62
C MET A 316 12.68 -47.69 -8.72
N MET A 317 12.62 -46.87 -7.66
CA MET A 317 13.62 -46.88 -6.61
C MET A 317 13.45 -48.13 -5.72
N ASP A 318 14.57 -48.65 -5.20
CA ASP A 318 14.57 -49.74 -4.21
C ASP A 318 14.80 -49.23 -2.78
N SER A 319 15.23 -47.98 -2.62
CA SER A 319 15.74 -47.45 -1.35
C SER A 319 14.82 -46.42 -0.71
N PHE A 320 13.94 -45.77 -1.47
CA PHE A 320 13.05 -44.70 -1.02
C PHE A 320 11.81 -44.62 -1.92
N PHE A 321 10.86 -43.73 -1.61
CA PHE A 321 9.73 -43.45 -2.49
C PHE A 321 10.20 -43.03 -3.89
N THR A 322 9.54 -43.56 -4.91
CA THR A 322 9.65 -43.06 -6.28
C THR A 322 8.61 -41.96 -6.45
N PHE A 323 9.06 -40.70 -6.46
CA PHE A 323 8.18 -39.55 -6.62
C PHE A 323 7.98 -39.18 -8.10
N VAL A 324 6.74 -39.18 -8.56
CA VAL A 324 6.40 -38.78 -9.94
C VAL A 324 5.20 -37.83 -9.92
N ASP A 325 5.45 -36.54 -10.12
CA ASP A 325 4.35 -35.59 -10.35
C ASP A 325 3.99 -35.59 -11.83
N VAL A 326 2.70 -35.57 -12.12
CA VAL A 326 2.18 -35.58 -13.50
C VAL A 326 1.33 -34.34 -13.73
N SER A 327 1.57 -33.63 -14.82
CA SER A 327 0.81 -32.43 -15.19
C SER A 327 0.04 -32.68 -16.48
N LEU A 328 -1.28 -32.79 -16.38
CA LEU A 328 -2.14 -33.07 -17.53
C LEU A 328 -2.54 -31.79 -18.25
N ILE A 329 -2.66 -31.87 -19.57
CA ILE A 329 -3.10 -30.76 -20.43
C ILE A 329 -4.63 -30.81 -20.52
N SER A 330 -5.29 -29.70 -20.15
CA SER A 330 -6.74 -29.55 -20.28
C SER A 330 -7.14 -29.51 -21.76
N THR A 331 -8.26 -30.15 -22.08
CA THR A 331 -8.89 -30.12 -23.41
C THR A 331 -9.74 -28.86 -23.65
N ALA A 332 -9.86 -27.98 -22.66
CA ALA A 332 -10.60 -26.72 -22.79
C ALA A 332 -9.98 -25.85 -23.89
N LEU A 333 -10.81 -25.13 -24.66
CA LEU A 333 -10.31 -24.26 -25.72
C LEU A 333 -9.86 -22.90 -25.16
N PRO A 334 -8.89 -22.22 -25.79
CA PRO A 334 -8.52 -20.87 -25.43
C PRO A 334 -9.63 -19.88 -25.81
N THR A 335 -10.03 -19.04 -24.85
CA THR A 335 -11.10 -18.03 -24.98
C THR A 335 -10.67 -16.70 -24.32
N ILE A 336 -11.39 -15.60 -24.61
CA ILE A 336 -11.21 -14.31 -23.92
C ILE A 336 -12.01 -14.30 -22.61
N VAL A 337 -11.35 -13.96 -21.51
CA VAL A 337 -11.95 -13.74 -20.18
C VAL A 337 -12.40 -12.29 -20.03
N SER A 338 -11.59 -11.33 -20.48
CA SER A 338 -11.95 -9.90 -20.44
C SER A 338 -11.07 -9.06 -21.36
N THR A 339 -11.54 -7.84 -21.65
CA THR A 339 -10.81 -6.84 -22.44
C THR A 339 -10.83 -5.47 -21.77
N ASN A 340 -9.87 -4.63 -22.12
CA ASN A 340 -9.89 -3.19 -21.87
C ASN A 340 -9.33 -2.48 -23.12
N PRO A 341 -10.07 -1.63 -23.84
CA PRO A 341 -11.47 -1.29 -23.61
C PRO A 341 -12.43 -2.48 -23.70
N THR A 342 -13.64 -2.31 -23.18
CA THR A 342 -14.75 -3.25 -23.34
C THR A 342 -15.40 -3.06 -24.71
N ASP A 343 -15.99 -4.12 -25.27
CA ASP A 343 -16.69 -4.03 -26.56
C ASP A 343 -17.82 -2.99 -26.52
N GLY A 344 -17.82 -2.11 -27.51
CA GLY A 344 -18.74 -0.98 -27.65
C GLY A 344 -18.33 0.30 -26.89
N ASP A 345 -17.20 0.31 -26.17
CA ASP A 345 -16.77 1.49 -25.42
C ASP A 345 -16.55 2.71 -26.33
N THR A 346 -16.92 3.88 -25.82
CA THR A 346 -16.73 5.17 -26.51
C THR A 346 -15.97 6.15 -25.64
N GLY A 347 -15.22 7.07 -26.24
CA GLY A 347 -14.41 8.02 -25.48
C GLY A 347 -13.10 7.40 -24.97
N VAL A 348 -12.68 6.28 -25.56
CA VAL A 348 -11.41 5.63 -25.22
C VAL A 348 -10.27 6.62 -25.49
N SER A 349 -9.37 6.78 -24.52
CA SER A 349 -8.22 7.66 -24.69
C SER A 349 -7.32 7.12 -25.80
N VAL A 350 -6.82 8.02 -26.65
CA VAL A 350 -5.90 7.65 -27.74
C VAL A 350 -4.52 7.18 -27.25
N LEU A 351 -4.24 7.34 -25.95
CA LEU A 351 -3.04 6.87 -25.25
C LEU A 351 -3.24 5.54 -24.53
N SER A 352 -4.46 4.99 -24.52
CA SER A 352 -4.75 3.75 -23.81
C SER A 352 -4.21 2.53 -24.53
N ASP A 353 -3.55 1.65 -23.78
CA ASP A 353 -3.24 0.30 -24.22
C ASP A 353 -4.52 -0.52 -24.40
N ILE A 354 -4.51 -1.45 -25.35
CA ILE A 354 -5.58 -2.44 -25.50
C ILE A 354 -5.13 -3.74 -24.82
N ILE A 355 -5.88 -4.21 -23.83
CA ILE A 355 -5.55 -5.39 -23.02
C ILE A 355 -6.56 -6.49 -23.31
N LEU A 356 -6.07 -7.68 -23.62
CA LEU A 356 -6.85 -8.90 -23.80
C LEU A 356 -6.39 -9.93 -22.78
N ARG A 357 -7.31 -10.48 -21.98
CA ARG A 357 -7.04 -11.57 -21.03
C ARG A 357 -7.65 -12.85 -21.54
N PHE A 358 -6.84 -13.90 -21.62
CA PHE A 358 -7.22 -15.23 -22.06
C PHE A 358 -7.41 -16.16 -20.85
N ASN A 359 -8.23 -17.20 -21.01
CA ASN A 359 -8.45 -18.21 -19.97
C ASN A 359 -7.23 -19.14 -19.76
N ARG A 360 -6.30 -19.17 -20.73
CA ARG A 360 -5.10 -20.02 -20.70
C ARG A 360 -3.93 -19.43 -21.52
N PRO A 361 -2.70 -19.94 -21.33
CA PRO A 361 -1.51 -19.45 -22.04
C PRO A 361 -1.66 -19.56 -23.57
N MET A 362 -1.55 -18.42 -24.26
CA MET A 362 -1.61 -18.38 -25.72
C MET A 362 -0.23 -18.55 -26.35
N ASN A 363 -0.18 -19.03 -27.60
CA ASN A 363 1.05 -19.02 -28.39
C ASN A 363 1.29 -17.60 -28.96
N PRO A 364 2.33 -16.86 -28.50
CA PRO A 364 2.57 -15.48 -28.91
C PRO A 364 2.82 -15.31 -30.40
N ASP A 365 3.49 -16.28 -31.04
CA ASP A 365 3.81 -16.23 -32.47
C ASP A 365 2.55 -16.45 -33.32
N SER A 366 1.64 -17.31 -32.87
CA SER A 366 0.34 -17.54 -33.50
C SER A 366 -0.51 -16.28 -33.47
N VAL A 367 -0.65 -15.66 -32.28
CA VAL A 367 -1.40 -14.41 -32.11
C VAL A 367 -0.80 -13.28 -32.94
N LYS A 368 0.52 -13.06 -32.85
CA LYS A 368 1.21 -12.00 -33.61
C LYS A 368 1.02 -12.13 -35.13
N LYS A 369 0.92 -13.36 -35.63
CA LYS A 369 0.74 -13.63 -37.06
C LYS A 369 -0.66 -13.26 -37.56
N TYR A 370 -1.69 -13.47 -36.74
CA TYR A 370 -3.08 -13.37 -37.18
C TYR A 370 -3.84 -12.16 -36.61
N LEU A 371 -3.39 -11.56 -35.51
CA LEU A 371 -3.98 -10.34 -34.93
C LEU A 371 -4.11 -9.25 -36.00
N PHE A 372 -5.30 -8.66 -36.09
CA PHE A 372 -5.61 -7.59 -37.02
C PHE A 372 -6.38 -6.47 -36.33
N ILE A 373 -6.08 -5.22 -36.68
CA ILE A 373 -6.73 -4.03 -36.12
C ILE A 373 -7.12 -3.11 -37.29
N GLU A 374 -8.37 -2.65 -37.30
CA GLU A 374 -8.90 -1.72 -38.30
C GLU A 374 -9.43 -0.43 -37.63
N PRO A 375 -9.04 0.77 -38.08
CA PRO A 375 -7.98 1.02 -39.07
C PRO A 375 -6.61 0.55 -38.58
N SER A 376 -5.73 0.21 -39.53
CA SER A 376 -4.39 -0.31 -39.23
C SER A 376 -3.57 0.69 -38.42
N ILE A 377 -2.98 0.22 -37.32
CA ILE A 377 -2.08 0.99 -36.46
C ILE A 377 -0.74 0.28 -36.31
N GLU A 378 0.33 1.06 -36.13
CA GLU A 378 1.57 0.51 -35.61
C GLU A 378 1.42 0.29 -34.10
N CYS A 379 1.80 -0.89 -33.62
CA CYS A 379 1.70 -1.22 -32.20
C CYS A 379 2.80 -2.20 -31.76
N GLY A 380 3.17 -2.13 -30.48
CA GLY A 380 3.94 -3.15 -29.78
C GLY A 380 3.03 -4.19 -29.13
N LEU A 381 3.50 -5.44 -29.01
CA LEU A 381 2.80 -6.50 -28.29
C LEU A 381 3.63 -6.92 -27.08
N ARG A 382 3.03 -6.93 -25.89
CA ARG A 382 3.66 -7.37 -24.65
C ARG A 382 2.79 -8.42 -23.98
N TRP A 383 3.40 -9.56 -23.69
CA TRP A 383 2.77 -10.65 -22.96
C TRP A 383 3.12 -10.61 -21.47
N SER A 384 2.15 -10.96 -20.63
CA SER A 384 2.33 -11.16 -19.20
C SER A 384 1.49 -12.36 -18.72
N ASP A 385 1.56 -12.69 -17.42
CA ASP A 385 0.82 -13.79 -16.80
C ASP A 385 0.96 -15.15 -17.53
N ILE A 386 2.20 -15.54 -17.85
CA ILE A 386 2.51 -16.77 -18.58
C ILE A 386 1.70 -16.82 -19.90
N ASN A 387 1.79 -15.75 -20.70
CA ASN A 387 1.08 -15.57 -21.97
C ASN A 387 -0.46 -15.61 -21.88
N ARG A 388 -1.06 -15.30 -20.72
CA ARG A 388 -2.52 -15.16 -20.57
C ARG A 388 -3.00 -13.73 -20.74
N GLU A 389 -2.12 -12.76 -20.65
CA GLU A 389 -2.46 -11.35 -20.86
C GLU A 389 -1.66 -10.81 -22.03
N LEU A 390 -2.36 -10.33 -23.06
CA LEU A 390 -1.78 -9.57 -24.14
C LEU A 390 -2.10 -8.09 -23.95
N LYS A 391 -1.05 -7.29 -23.84
CA LYS A 391 -1.12 -5.83 -23.95
C LYS A 391 -0.64 -5.41 -25.34
N ILE A 392 -1.55 -4.81 -26.12
CA ILE A 392 -1.29 -4.15 -27.39
C ILE A 392 -1.06 -2.67 -27.07
N ILE A 393 0.10 -2.14 -27.44
CA ILE A 393 0.57 -0.79 -27.12
C ILE A 393 0.57 0.00 -28.43
N PRO A 394 -0.47 0.79 -28.74
CA PRO A 394 -0.51 1.61 -29.95
C PRO A 394 0.60 2.66 -29.94
N ASN A 395 1.25 2.89 -31.08
CA ASN A 395 2.13 4.06 -31.23
C ASN A 395 1.31 5.35 -31.25
N ARG A 396 0.14 5.33 -31.90
CA ARG A 396 -0.81 6.43 -31.99
C ARG A 396 -2.19 5.90 -32.40
N LEU A 397 -3.21 6.23 -31.62
CA LEU A 397 -4.60 6.14 -32.05
C LEU A 397 -5.06 7.52 -32.54
N GLU A 398 -5.99 7.55 -33.50
CA GLU A 398 -6.60 8.79 -33.98
C GLU A 398 -7.87 9.09 -33.19
N PHE A 399 -8.19 10.38 -33.01
CA PHE A 399 -9.41 10.81 -32.33
C PHE A 399 -10.67 10.48 -33.14
N ARG A 400 -11.80 10.35 -32.43
CA ARG A 400 -13.15 10.09 -32.97
C ARG A 400 -13.22 8.93 -33.96
N THR A 401 -12.32 7.98 -33.83
CA THR A 401 -12.12 6.89 -34.77
C THR A 401 -12.68 5.61 -34.16
N ASP A 402 -13.50 4.90 -34.94
CA ASP A 402 -13.99 3.57 -34.58
C ASP A 402 -12.88 2.56 -34.91
N TYR A 403 -12.47 1.78 -33.91
CA TYR A 403 -11.47 0.73 -34.01
C TYR A 403 -12.11 -0.64 -33.80
N THR A 404 -11.67 -1.62 -34.59
CA THR A 404 -12.04 -3.02 -34.49
C THR A 404 -10.77 -3.86 -34.35
N VAL A 405 -10.61 -4.56 -33.24
CA VAL A 405 -9.55 -5.55 -33.00
C VAL A 405 -10.12 -6.93 -33.23
N THR A 406 -9.48 -7.70 -34.10
CA THR A 406 -9.87 -9.09 -34.41
C THR A 406 -8.77 -10.06 -34.03
N ILE A 407 -9.12 -11.07 -33.23
CA ILE A 407 -8.30 -12.25 -32.97
C ILE A 407 -8.92 -13.41 -33.76
N PRO A 408 -8.31 -13.81 -34.89
CA PRO A 408 -8.90 -14.88 -35.69
C PRO A 408 -8.90 -16.23 -34.98
N GLY A 409 -9.90 -17.07 -35.24
CA GLY A 409 -10.01 -18.41 -34.65
C GLY A 409 -8.89 -19.39 -35.06
N ALA A 410 -8.11 -19.03 -36.08
CA ALA A 410 -6.90 -19.76 -36.48
C ALA A 410 -5.73 -19.59 -35.49
N VAL A 411 -5.84 -18.66 -34.54
CA VAL A 411 -4.89 -18.52 -33.42
C VAL A 411 -4.95 -19.78 -32.55
N THR A 412 -3.83 -20.10 -31.90
CA THR A 412 -3.73 -21.27 -31.02
C THR A 412 -3.14 -20.94 -29.67
N ASP A 413 -3.44 -21.78 -28.68
CA ASP A 413 -2.67 -21.84 -27.44
C ASP A 413 -1.30 -22.51 -27.64
N ASP A 414 -0.52 -22.62 -26.56
CA ASP A 414 0.78 -23.31 -26.55
C ASP A 414 0.69 -24.83 -26.81
N TYR A 415 -0.52 -25.40 -26.80
CA TYR A 415 -0.77 -26.83 -27.02
C TYR A 415 -1.36 -27.12 -28.40
N GLY A 416 -1.67 -26.09 -29.18
CA GLY A 416 -2.21 -26.21 -30.54
C GLY A 416 -3.73 -26.30 -30.62
N HIS A 417 -4.46 -26.02 -29.54
CA HIS A 417 -5.92 -25.86 -29.61
C HIS A 417 -6.26 -24.59 -30.37
N LEU A 418 -7.26 -24.68 -31.26
CA LEU A 418 -7.80 -23.52 -31.95
C LEU A 418 -8.56 -22.62 -30.99
N PHE A 419 -8.47 -21.32 -31.23
CA PHE A 419 -9.14 -20.28 -30.46
C PHE A 419 -10.65 -20.32 -30.68
N ASP A 420 -11.38 -20.23 -29.57
CA ASP A 420 -12.84 -20.18 -29.50
C ASP A 420 -13.24 -18.74 -29.18
N GLY A 421 -13.38 -17.93 -30.24
CA GLY A 421 -13.56 -16.49 -30.13
C GLY A 421 -14.95 -16.03 -29.71
N ASP A 422 -15.98 -16.85 -29.93
CA ASP A 422 -17.35 -16.57 -29.50
C ASP A 422 -17.78 -17.39 -28.26
N ASN A 423 -16.89 -18.24 -27.76
CA ASN A 423 -17.04 -19.03 -26.55
C ASN A 423 -18.24 -20.00 -26.63
N ASP A 424 -18.46 -20.60 -27.81
CA ASP A 424 -19.51 -21.59 -28.06
C ASP A 424 -19.08 -23.04 -27.77
N GLY A 425 -17.80 -23.23 -27.43
CA GLY A 425 -17.17 -24.53 -27.17
C GLY A 425 -16.55 -25.18 -28.41
N VAL A 426 -16.51 -24.48 -29.55
CA VAL A 426 -15.91 -24.92 -30.81
C VAL A 426 -14.77 -23.97 -31.18
N GLY A 427 -13.60 -24.54 -31.51
CA GLY A 427 -12.43 -23.75 -31.88
C GLY A 427 -12.44 -23.48 -33.38
N GLY A 428 -12.03 -22.26 -33.77
CA GLY A 428 -11.94 -21.84 -35.16
C GLY A 428 -12.66 -20.52 -35.47
N ASP A 429 -13.37 -19.95 -34.49
CA ASP A 429 -14.15 -18.74 -34.64
C ASP A 429 -13.41 -17.49 -34.13
N ASP A 430 -13.67 -16.36 -34.78
CA ASP A 430 -12.98 -15.10 -34.51
C ASP A 430 -13.57 -14.39 -33.29
N PHE A 431 -12.71 -13.75 -32.49
CA PHE A 431 -13.14 -12.75 -31.51
C PHE A 431 -13.02 -11.35 -32.11
N VAL A 432 -14.04 -10.51 -31.91
CA VAL A 432 -14.10 -9.14 -32.40
C VAL A 432 -14.37 -8.19 -31.24
N LEU A 433 -13.50 -7.19 -31.08
CA LEU A 433 -13.63 -6.11 -30.11
C LEU A 433 -13.74 -4.77 -30.84
N ASN A 434 -14.82 -4.03 -30.61
CA ASN A 434 -15.07 -2.72 -31.20
C ASN A 434 -15.00 -1.64 -30.12
N PHE A 435 -14.38 -0.50 -30.41
CA PHE A 435 -14.40 0.67 -29.53
C PHE A 435 -14.21 1.97 -30.33
N ARG A 436 -14.52 3.11 -29.72
CA ARG A 436 -14.36 4.43 -30.33
C ARG A 436 -13.53 5.36 -29.47
N THR A 437 -12.53 6.00 -30.07
CA THR A 437 -11.70 7.00 -29.37
C THR A 437 -12.42 8.34 -29.16
N GLY A 438 -11.96 9.08 -28.16
CA GLY A 438 -12.53 10.37 -27.73
C GLY A 438 -12.41 11.53 -28.73
N PHE A 439 -12.91 12.70 -28.34
CA PHE A 439 -12.79 13.94 -29.11
C PHE A 439 -11.34 14.42 -29.17
N ASP A 440 -10.99 15.20 -30.21
CA ASP A 440 -9.72 15.95 -30.23
C ASP A 440 -9.56 16.70 -28.91
N ASP A 441 -8.40 16.51 -28.30
CA ASP A 441 -8.05 17.17 -27.05
C ASP A 441 -7.69 18.64 -27.30
N VAL A 442 -7.95 19.49 -26.31
CA VAL A 442 -7.55 20.90 -26.34
C VAL A 442 -6.26 21.06 -25.54
N PRO A 443 -5.45 22.11 -25.76
CA PRO A 443 -4.26 22.32 -24.93
C PRO A 443 -4.61 22.48 -23.45
N PRO A 444 -3.68 22.14 -22.53
CA PRO A 444 -3.89 22.27 -21.09
C PRO A 444 -4.36 23.67 -20.69
N GLN A 445 -5.38 23.74 -19.86
CA GLN A 445 -5.92 24.99 -19.33
C GLN A 445 -5.46 25.22 -17.89
N LEU A 446 -4.97 26.42 -17.62
CA LEU A 446 -4.68 26.85 -16.25
C LEU A 446 -6.00 27.07 -15.50
N VAL A 447 -6.28 26.23 -14.51
CA VAL A 447 -7.54 26.27 -13.74
C VAL A 447 -7.39 26.92 -12.38
N GLN A 448 -6.24 26.78 -11.73
CA GLN A 448 -5.98 27.39 -10.43
C GLN A 448 -4.54 27.88 -10.32
N PHE A 449 -4.33 28.90 -9.48
CA PHE A 449 -3.01 29.45 -9.24
C PHE A 449 -2.92 30.06 -7.83
N TYR A 450 -1.73 30.03 -7.26
CA TYR A 450 -1.44 30.57 -5.93
C TYR A 450 -0.08 31.29 -5.92
N PRO A 451 0.07 32.43 -5.23
CA PRO A 451 -0.97 33.26 -4.61
C PRO A 451 -2.00 33.80 -5.63
N PRO A 452 -3.25 34.10 -5.20
CA PRO A 452 -4.25 34.69 -6.09
C PRO A 452 -3.84 36.05 -6.66
N THR A 453 -4.44 36.45 -7.79
CA THR A 453 -4.01 37.64 -8.53
C THR A 453 -4.38 38.88 -7.73
N SER A 454 -3.45 39.82 -7.66
CA SER A 454 -3.56 41.03 -6.86
C SER A 454 -3.74 40.77 -5.36
N ALA A 455 -3.40 39.57 -4.87
CA ALA A 455 -3.35 39.32 -3.44
C ALA A 455 -2.34 40.25 -2.78
N LEU A 456 -2.69 40.75 -1.59
CA LEU A 456 -1.87 41.65 -0.78
C LEU A 456 -1.43 40.93 0.48
N ASN A 457 -0.39 41.46 1.13
CA ASN A 457 0.10 40.95 2.41
C ASN A 457 0.52 39.47 2.34
N ILE A 458 1.07 39.04 1.19
CA ILE A 458 1.66 37.71 1.08
C ILE A 458 2.97 37.66 1.88
N GLU A 459 3.27 36.53 2.50
CA GLU A 459 4.53 36.31 3.20
C GLU A 459 5.75 36.52 2.28
N LEU A 460 6.95 36.61 2.85
CA LEU A 460 8.15 36.86 2.06
C LEU A 460 8.69 35.62 1.34
N GLN A 461 8.18 34.41 1.56
CA GLN A 461 8.68 33.22 0.87
C GLN A 461 7.54 32.32 0.36
N PRO A 462 6.61 32.85 -0.44
CA PRO A 462 5.45 32.08 -0.89
C PRO A 462 5.86 31.04 -1.93
N ILE A 463 5.28 29.85 -1.86
CA ILE A 463 5.33 28.86 -2.95
C ILE A 463 4.36 29.35 -4.04
N ILE A 464 4.84 29.44 -5.27
CA ILE A 464 3.99 29.84 -6.41
C ILE A 464 3.50 28.58 -7.11
N SER A 465 2.19 28.47 -7.34
CA SER A 465 1.57 27.27 -7.89
C SER A 465 0.76 27.60 -9.14
N PHE A 466 0.90 26.79 -10.18
CA PHE A 466 0.08 26.82 -11.40
C PHE A 466 -0.49 25.43 -11.66
N GLU A 467 -1.80 25.30 -11.59
CA GLU A 467 -2.53 24.04 -11.68
C GLU A 467 -3.29 23.97 -13.01
N TYR A 468 -3.16 22.83 -13.70
CA TYR A 468 -3.77 22.54 -14.99
C TYR A 468 -4.93 21.55 -14.83
N ASP A 469 -5.83 21.51 -15.80
CA ASP A 469 -6.95 20.56 -15.87
C ASP A 469 -6.55 19.17 -16.35
N GLU A 470 -5.33 19.01 -16.86
CA GLU A 470 -4.79 17.76 -17.38
C GLU A 470 -3.27 17.63 -17.15
N GLU A 471 -2.70 16.51 -17.59
CA GLU A 471 -1.27 16.21 -17.45
C GLU A 471 -0.44 16.89 -18.54
N LEU A 472 0.41 17.83 -18.13
CA LEU A 472 1.51 18.35 -18.93
C LEU A 472 2.55 17.27 -19.26
N ASP A 473 3.04 17.25 -20.50
CA ASP A 473 4.21 16.49 -20.92
C ASP A 473 5.46 16.96 -20.17
N PRO A 474 6.10 16.10 -19.35
CA PRO A 474 7.32 16.44 -18.62
C PRO A 474 8.45 16.93 -19.52
N GLU A 475 8.54 16.48 -20.78
CA GLU A 475 9.59 16.92 -21.72
C GLU A 475 9.39 18.37 -22.19
N SER A 476 8.18 18.90 -22.11
CA SER A 476 7.86 20.30 -22.42
C SER A 476 8.22 21.27 -21.28
N ILE A 477 8.47 20.74 -20.07
CA ILE A 477 8.72 21.55 -18.86
C ILE A 477 10.23 21.79 -18.71
N THR A 478 10.59 23.06 -18.58
CA THR A 478 11.97 23.52 -18.36
C THR A 478 12.05 24.37 -17.11
N ASP A 479 13.25 24.59 -16.58
CA ASP A 479 13.48 25.52 -15.46
C ASP A 479 13.01 26.96 -15.77
N SER A 480 12.88 27.31 -17.06
CA SER A 480 12.39 28.62 -17.52
C SER A 480 10.89 28.67 -17.80
N SER A 481 10.16 27.56 -17.65
CA SER A 481 8.72 27.49 -17.92
C SER A 481 7.92 28.40 -16.98
N VAL A 482 8.43 28.63 -15.76
CA VAL A 482 7.89 29.58 -14.79
C VAL A 482 8.95 30.63 -14.44
N CYS A 483 8.59 31.90 -14.52
CA CYS A 483 9.41 33.02 -14.09
C CYS A 483 8.72 33.78 -12.95
N LEU A 484 9.45 34.18 -11.92
CA LEU A 484 9.00 35.11 -10.89
C LEU A 484 9.89 36.35 -10.95
N GLU A 485 9.31 37.54 -11.02
CA GLU A 485 10.06 38.79 -11.12
C GLU A 485 9.48 39.89 -10.24
N ARG A 486 10.31 40.87 -9.91
CA ARG A 486 9.88 42.11 -9.26
C ARG A 486 9.27 43.06 -10.28
N PHE A 487 8.04 43.51 -10.04
CA PHE A 487 7.32 44.35 -10.99
C PHE A 487 7.98 45.70 -11.27
N THR A 488 8.68 46.28 -10.29
CA THR A 488 9.23 47.64 -10.38
C THR A 488 10.41 47.78 -11.34
N ASP A 489 11.23 46.74 -11.45
CA ASP A 489 12.49 46.77 -12.20
C ASP A 489 12.72 45.53 -13.10
N GLY A 490 11.83 44.53 -13.04
CA GLY A 490 11.96 43.29 -13.82
C GLY A 490 13.03 42.34 -13.28
N THR A 491 13.50 42.52 -12.05
CA THR A 491 14.52 41.64 -11.47
C THR A 491 13.94 40.25 -11.25
N ALA A 492 14.53 39.24 -11.90
CA ALA A 492 14.15 37.85 -11.71
C ALA A 492 14.47 37.36 -10.28
N VAL A 493 13.56 36.57 -9.73
CA VAL A 493 13.72 35.85 -8.47
C VAL A 493 14.13 34.43 -8.81
N ASN A 494 15.32 34.04 -8.35
CA ASN A 494 15.79 32.67 -8.51
C ASN A 494 14.98 31.71 -7.63
N GLY A 495 14.79 30.49 -8.10
CA GLY A 495 14.06 29.45 -7.37
C GLY A 495 14.16 28.10 -8.08
N THR A 496 13.51 27.11 -7.50
CA THR A 496 13.42 25.75 -8.03
C THR A 496 12.01 25.50 -8.53
N LEU A 497 11.86 25.00 -9.75
CA LEU A 497 10.59 24.54 -10.28
C LEU A 497 10.45 23.04 -10.07
N LYS A 498 9.27 22.59 -9.61
CA LYS A 498 8.95 21.17 -9.53
C LYS A 498 7.55 20.91 -10.09
N HIS A 499 7.46 19.87 -10.92
CA HIS A 499 6.24 19.36 -11.52
C HIS A 499 5.74 18.16 -10.71
N TYR A 500 4.44 18.13 -10.47
CA TYR A 500 3.74 17.00 -9.88
C TYR A 500 2.51 16.66 -10.71
N VAL A 501 2.18 15.36 -10.78
CA VAL A 501 0.95 14.86 -11.39
C VAL A 501 0.10 14.24 -10.30
N VAL A 502 -1.16 14.67 -10.20
CA VAL A 502 -2.14 14.19 -9.21
C VAL A 502 -3.47 14.03 -9.92
N ASN A 503 -4.07 12.83 -9.84
CA ASN A 503 -5.37 12.54 -10.45
C ASN A 503 -5.46 12.96 -11.95
N ASN A 504 -4.40 12.65 -12.72
CA ASN A 504 -4.24 13.02 -14.14
C ASN A 504 -4.21 14.53 -14.42
N ARG A 505 -3.82 15.33 -13.44
CA ARG A 505 -3.70 16.79 -13.53
C ARG A 505 -2.33 17.24 -13.09
N SER A 506 -1.77 18.22 -13.77
CA SER A 506 -0.44 18.75 -13.46
C SER A 506 -0.49 19.99 -12.57
N VAL A 507 0.42 20.07 -11.60
CA VAL A 507 0.75 21.31 -10.89
C VAL A 507 2.24 21.61 -11.01
N LEU A 508 2.56 22.88 -11.29
CA LEU A 508 3.91 23.42 -11.23
C LEU A 508 4.05 24.25 -9.95
N ASN A 509 4.90 23.80 -9.01
CA ASN A 509 5.29 24.57 -7.83
C ASN A 509 6.67 25.20 -8.04
N PHE A 510 6.76 26.52 -7.94
CA PHE A 510 8.00 27.27 -7.94
C PHE A 510 8.33 27.72 -6.52
N PHE A 511 9.52 27.35 -6.04
CA PHE A 511 10.03 27.60 -4.69
C PHE A 511 11.12 28.68 -4.75
N PRO A 512 10.84 29.92 -4.30
CA PRO A 512 11.86 30.97 -4.27
C PRO A 512 13.08 30.56 -3.43
N ALA A 513 14.29 30.77 -3.98
CA ALA A 513 15.54 30.40 -3.32
C ALA A 513 15.89 31.32 -2.13
N ALA A 514 15.23 32.47 -2.02
CA ALA A 514 15.41 33.43 -0.93
C ALA A 514 14.10 34.17 -0.65
N LYS A 515 14.04 34.84 0.51
CA LYS A 515 12.95 35.75 0.85
C LYS A 515 12.85 36.88 -0.17
N LEU A 516 11.62 37.15 -0.59
CA LEU A 516 11.20 38.26 -1.43
C LEU A 516 11.27 39.58 -0.66
N ASP A 517 11.40 40.68 -1.39
CA ASP A 517 11.38 42.02 -0.80
C ASP A 517 10.02 42.32 -0.18
N ALA A 518 10.00 42.95 1.00
CA ALA A 518 8.78 43.40 1.67
C ALA A 518 8.07 44.50 0.87
N LEU A 519 6.74 44.61 1.05
CA LEU A 519 5.88 45.63 0.42
C LEU A 519 6.01 45.76 -1.11
N THR A 520 6.43 44.69 -1.78
CA THR A 520 6.85 44.72 -3.18
C THR A 520 5.91 43.88 -4.04
N ILE A 521 5.53 44.44 -5.20
CA ILE A 521 4.72 43.73 -6.18
C ILE A 521 5.63 42.80 -6.97
N HIS A 522 5.28 41.52 -7.00
CA HIS A 522 5.92 40.50 -7.81
C HIS A 522 4.96 40.01 -8.90
N VAL A 523 5.51 39.59 -10.03
CA VAL A 523 4.78 39.00 -11.15
C VAL A 523 5.32 37.60 -11.39
N SER A 524 4.46 36.59 -11.32
CA SER A 524 4.76 35.25 -11.80
C SER A 524 4.22 35.07 -13.21
N GLN A 525 5.01 34.48 -14.09
CA GLN A 525 4.69 34.25 -15.49
C GLN A 525 4.89 32.78 -15.82
N VAL A 526 3.94 32.21 -16.57
CA VAL A 526 4.14 30.92 -17.25
C VAL A 526 4.18 31.18 -18.74
N GLY A 527 5.23 30.70 -19.40
CA GLY A 527 5.45 30.86 -20.84
C GLY A 527 4.49 30.04 -21.71
N SER A 528 4.51 30.31 -23.02
CA SER A 528 3.98 29.38 -24.03
C SER A 528 4.95 28.21 -24.24
N GLY A 529 4.51 27.13 -24.85
CA GLY A 529 5.35 25.99 -25.21
C GLY A 529 5.22 24.76 -24.31
N LEU A 530 4.45 24.86 -23.22
CA LEU A 530 4.01 23.68 -22.46
C LEU A 530 3.02 22.88 -23.32
N THR A 531 3.15 21.56 -23.36
CA THR A 531 2.22 20.67 -24.07
C THR A 531 1.57 19.68 -23.11
N ASP A 532 0.41 19.14 -23.48
CA ASP A 532 -0.09 17.88 -22.90
C ASP A 532 0.71 16.68 -23.44
N LEU A 533 0.36 15.47 -22.97
CA LEU A 533 0.91 14.20 -23.46
C LEU A 533 0.61 13.91 -24.95
N LEU A 534 -0.27 14.67 -25.58
CA LEU A 534 -0.69 14.54 -26.97
C LEU A 534 -0.01 15.57 -27.89
N GLY A 535 0.81 16.46 -27.32
CA GLY A 535 1.53 17.51 -28.02
C GLY A 535 0.70 18.77 -28.30
N ASN A 536 -0.48 18.94 -27.70
CA ASN A 536 -1.25 20.17 -27.81
C ASN A 536 -0.60 21.28 -27.00
N GLU A 537 -0.14 22.33 -27.68
CA GLU A 537 0.68 23.39 -27.07
C GLU A 537 -0.17 24.54 -26.49
N ILE A 538 0.18 24.97 -25.28
CA ILE A 538 -0.22 26.26 -24.73
C ILE A 538 0.49 27.36 -25.51
N THR A 539 -0.23 27.98 -26.44
CA THR A 539 0.33 29.01 -27.35
C THR A 539 0.43 30.41 -26.73
N LYS A 540 -0.19 30.65 -25.57
CA LYS A 540 -0.20 31.97 -24.91
C LYS A 540 0.06 31.83 -23.42
N GLY A 541 1.17 32.41 -22.98
CA GLY A 541 1.53 32.47 -21.58
C GLY A 541 0.57 33.32 -20.73
N VAL A 542 0.66 33.14 -19.41
CA VAL A 542 -0.18 33.81 -18.42
C VAL A 542 0.70 34.52 -17.38
N SER A 543 0.34 35.74 -17.02
CA SER A 543 0.99 36.50 -15.95
C SER A 543 0.03 36.75 -14.79
N LYS A 544 0.50 36.50 -13.57
CA LYS A 544 -0.22 36.69 -12.31
C LYS A 544 0.63 37.56 -11.40
N SER A 545 0.02 38.41 -10.59
CA SER A 545 0.77 39.30 -9.69
C SER A 545 0.26 39.20 -8.26
N PHE A 546 1.13 39.47 -7.30
CA PHE A 546 0.80 39.59 -5.89
C PHE A 546 1.73 40.59 -5.21
N LYS A 547 1.39 41.08 -4.02
CA LYS A 547 2.20 41.99 -3.24
C LYS A 547 2.55 41.37 -1.89
N THR A 548 3.84 41.36 -1.57
CA THR A 548 4.34 40.94 -0.27
C THR A 548 3.97 41.92 0.84
N GLY A 549 3.83 41.44 2.07
CA GLY A 549 3.58 42.23 3.27
C GLY A 549 4.83 42.93 3.82
N ASP A 550 4.69 43.56 4.98
CA ASP A 550 5.74 44.22 5.77
C ASP A 550 6.10 43.44 7.04
N PHE A 551 5.92 42.13 7.02
CA PHE A 551 6.18 41.25 8.16
C PHE A 551 7.02 40.04 7.76
N ASP A 552 7.72 39.50 8.74
CA ASP A 552 8.43 38.24 8.68
C ASP A 552 7.91 37.32 9.79
N TYR A 553 8.27 36.04 9.72
CA TYR A 553 7.93 35.07 10.74
C TYR A 553 9.14 34.69 11.57
N THR A 554 9.03 34.87 12.89
CA THR A 554 9.89 34.13 13.82
C THR A 554 9.30 32.74 14.00
N VAL A 555 9.96 31.76 13.39
CA VAL A 555 9.46 30.37 13.33
C VAL A 555 9.92 29.57 14.54
N ARG A 556 8.96 28.89 15.18
CA ARG A 556 9.20 27.79 16.11
C ARG A 556 8.52 26.53 15.59
N ASN A 557 9.32 25.59 15.09
CA ASN A 557 8.80 24.33 14.58
C ASN A 557 8.20 23.50 15.72
N ILE A 558 7.00 22.98 15.47
CA ILE A 558 6.42 21.89 16.23
C ILE A 558 7.03 20.61 15.66
N ASP A 559 6.71 20.25 14.43
CA ASP A 559 7.24 19.05 13.79
C ASP A 559 7.60 19.36 12.33
N THR A 560 8.84 19.06 11.94
CA THR A 560 9.31 19.19 10.55
C THR A 560 9.14 17.90 9.76
N PHE A 561 8.63 16.82 10.37
CA PHE A 561 8.40 15.51 9.76
C PHE A 561 9.64 14.79 9.19
N GLU A 562 10.83 15.32 9.44
CA GLU A 562 12.11 14.70 9.07
C GLU A 562 12.42 13.41 9.86
N SER A 563 11.85 13.27 11.06
CA SER A 563 12.03 12.08 11.89
C SER A 563 10.92 11.94 12.94
N GLY A 564 10.79 10.74 13.50
CA GLY A 564 9.91 10.51 14.66
C GLY A 564 8.43 10.34 14.30
N LEU A 565 8.09 10.15 13.03
CA LEU A 565 6.70 10.02 12.58
C LEU A 565 5.97 8.91 13.37
N THR A 566 6.54 7.72 13.47
CA THR A 566 5.95 6.57 14.19
C THR A 566 6.02 6.67 15.71
N THR A 567 6.99 7.42 16.24
CA THR A 567 7.20 7.56 17.70
C THR A 567 6.35 8.67 18.30
N ASN A 568 6.13 9.74 17.56
CA ASN A 568 5.53 10.98 18.06
C ASN A 568 4.04 11.10 17.78
N TRP A 569 3.50 10.31 16.87
CA TRP A 569 2.13 10.45 16.41
C TRP A 569 1.45 9.08 16.37
N TRP A 570 0.16 9.08 16.68
CA TRP A 570 -0.69 7.91 16.51
C TRP A 570 -1.11 7.75 15.06
N ALA A 571 -1.15 6.50 14.61
CA ALA A 571 -1.77 6.15 13.35
C ALA A 571 -3.31 6.36 13.46
N PRO A 572 -4.01 6.65 12.35
CA PRO A 572 -5.42 7.01 12.36
C PRO A 572 -6.30 6.04 13.16
N GLU A 573 -6.04 4.73 13.07
CA GLU A 573 -6.79 3.68 13.75
C GLU A 573 -6.60 3.66 15.29
N LYS A 574 -5.55 4.32 15.79
CA LYS A 574 -5.21 4.39 17.22
C LYS A 574 -5.62 5.69 17.88
N SER A 575 -6.20 6.64 17.13
CA SER A 575 -6.54 7.98 17.62
C SER A 575 -7.63 7.99 18.71
N GLY A 576 -8.48 6.94 18.73
CA GLY A 576 -9.64 6.82 19.61
C GLY A 576 -10.86 7.66 19.21
N SER A 577 -10.76 8.48 18.16
CA SER A 577 -11.86 9.32 17.66
C SER A 577 -12.05 9.26 16.14
N THR A 578 -11.20 8.49 15.45
CA THR A 578 -11.31 8.25 14.02
C THR A 578 -12.53 7.39 13.71
N THR A 579 -13.37 7.78 12.75
CA THR A 579 -14.58 7.08 12.32
C THR A 579 -14.81 7.20 10.81
N GLY A 580 -15.51 6.23 10.22
CA GLY A 580 -15.94 6.24 8.82
C GLY A 580 -14.82 6.07 7.80
N HIS A 581 -13.83 5.22 8.08
CA HIS A 581 -12.68 5.00 7.19
C HIS A 581 -12.52 3.51 6.90
N ASP A 582 -11.96 3.19 5.73
CA ASP A 582 -11.51 1.85 5.40
C ASP A 582 -10.18 1.53 6.14
N PRO A 583 -9.93 0.27 6.54
CA PRO A 583 -8.66 -0.17 7.11
C PRO A 583 -7.41 0.12 6.26
N SER A 584 -7.56 0.41 4.97
CA SER A 584 -6.47 0.84 4.07
C SER A 584 -5.94 2.24 4.40
N THR A 585 -6.73 3.09 5.09
CA THR A 585 -6.33 4.44 5.50
C THR A 585 -5.08 4.38 6.39
N VAL A 586 -4.01 5.01 5.94
CA VAL A 586 -2.71 4.90 6.58
C VAL A 586 -1.90 6.18 6.47
N ARG A 587 -1.06 6.39 7.46
CA ARG A 587 -0.10 7.49 7.51
C ARG A 587 1.31 6.96 7.39
N SER A 588 2.13 7.55 6.53
CA SER A 588 3.50 7.12 6.23
C SER A 588 4.43 8.31 6.01
N GLU A 589 5.73 8.06 5.99
CA GLU A 589 6.72 9.03 5.50
C GLU A 589 6.72 9.01 3.97
N ASP A 590 6.94 10.17 3.34
CA ASP A 590 7.10 10.30 1.89
C ASP A 590 8.35 11.12 1.56
N THR A 591 9.05 10.76 0.48
CA THR A 591 10.31 11.40 0.05
C THR A 591 10.20 12.06 -1.33
N GLU A 592 9.07 11.90 -2.02
CA GLU A 592 8.84 12.48 -3.35
C GLU A 592 8.08 13.80 -3.23
N PHE A 593 7.08 13.85 -2.36
CA PHE A 593 6.30 15.05 -2.04
C PHE A 593 6.90 15.73 -0.81
N THR A 594 7.90 16.59 -1.02
CA THR A 594 8.59 17.32 0.06
C THR A 594 8.56 18.83 -0.16
N ASN A 595 8.60 19.59 0.93
CA ASN A 595 8.67 21.05 0.86
C ASN A 595 10.11 21.52 0.54
N LEU A 596 10.34 21.89 -0.71
CA LEU A 596 11.67 22.37 -1.14
C LEU A 596 12.03 23.76 -0.58
N LEU A 597 11.06 24.50 -0.04
CA LEU A 597 11.28 25.83 0.52
C LEU A 597 12.17 25.81 1.77
N THR A 598 12.01 24.78 2.59
CA THR A 598 12.70 24.53 3.86
C THR A 598 13.82 23.50 3.72
N GLY A 599 13.95 22.88 2.54
CA GLY A 599 14.93 21.84 2.27
C GLY A 599 14.55 20.49 2.88
N SER A 600 13.26 20.25 3.11
CA SER A 600 12.76 18.99 3.68
C SER A 600 13.13 17.80 2.80
N ALA A 601 13.61 16.74 3.45
CA ALA A 601 13.89 15.46 2.79
C ALA A 601 12.70 14.49 2.94
N LYS A 602 11.77 14.77 3.85
CA LYS A 602 10.58 13.96 4.08
C LYS A 602 9.37 14.82 4.40
N SER A 603 8.18 14.28 4.13
CA SER A 603 6.91 14.80 4.64
C SER A 603 6.07 13.68 5.26
N MET A 604 5.00 14.05 5.96
CA MET A 604 3.99 13.10 6.40
C MET A 604 2.92 12.94 5.32
N ARG A 605 2.82 11.76 4.73
CA ARG A 605 1.68 11.36 3.88
C ARG A 605 0.55 10.81 4.73
N LEU A 606 -0.67 11.24 4.44
CA LEU A 606 -1.91 10.58 4.85
C LEU A 606 -2.63 10.08 3.60
N TYR A 607 -2.62 8.76 3.39
CA TYR A 607 -3.53 8.10 2.46
C TYR A 607 -4.87 7.91 3.17
N TYR A 608 -5.93 8.49 2.61
CA TYR A 608 -7.29 8.36 3.14
C TYR A 608 -8.14 7.52 2.20
N ASP A 609 -9.06 6.77 2.80
CA ASP A 609 -10.05 5.93 2.14
C ASP A 609 -11.30 5.91 3.03
N TRP A 610 -12.38 6.54 2.57
CA TRP A 610 -13.58 6.78 3.36
C TRP A 610 -14.61 5.66 3.20
N ASP A 611 -15.11 5.12 4.32
CA ASP A 611 -16.29 4.25 4.29
C ASP A 611 -17.54 5.12 4.11
N LEU A 612 -17.99 5.28 2.86
CA LEU A 612 -19.15 6.10 2.51
C LEU A 612 -20.48 5.56 3.10
N SER A 613 -20.50 4.34 3.65
CA SER A 613 -21.68 3.78 4.34
C SER A 613 -21.78 4.23 5.80
N ALA A 614 -20.72 4.83 6.36
CA ALA A 614 -20.69 5.27 7.74
C ALA A 614 -21.59 6.50 8.00
N SER A 615 -22.04 6.65 9.24
CA SER A 615 -22.88 7.80 9.65
C SER A 615 -22.11 9.08 9.94
N ALA A 616 -20.78 9.00 10.02
CA ALA A 616 -19.89 10.14 10.27
C ALA A 616 -18.46 9.81 9.81
N TRP A 617 -17.77 10.83 9.29
CA TRP A 617 -16.40 10.76 8.80
C TRP A 617 -15.51 11.68 9.62
N LEU A 618 -14.47 11.15 10.23
CA LEU A 618 -13.44 11.94 10.89
C LEU A 618 -12.16 11.11 10.94
N LEU A 619 -11.10 11.60 10.32
CA LEU A 619 -9.75 11.12 10.61
C LEU A 619 -9.10 12.09 11.60
N ARG A 620 -8.50 11.54 12.65
CA ARG A 620 -7.75 12.32 13.63
C ARG A 620 -6.35 11.73 13.76
N ILE A 621 -5.34 12.53 13.41
CA ILE A 621 -3.93 12.17 13.58
C ILE A 621 -3.43 12.87 14.83
N VAL A 622 -3.31 12.12 15.91
CA VAL A 622 -3.07 12.64 17.26
C VAL A 622 -1.60 12.59 17.63
N TYR A 623 -1.14 13.62 18.33
CA TYR A 623 0.18 13.63 18.92
C TYR A 623 0.26 12.71 20.15
N LYS A 624 1.24 11.80 20.19
CA LYS A 624 1.39 10.81 21.27
C LYS A 624 1.85 11.48 22.56
N SER A 625 1.13 11.20 23.65
CA SER A 625 1.48 11.67 25.00
C SER A 625 2.89 11.21 25.44
N GLY A 626 3.68 12.13 25.97
CA GLY A 626 5.06 11.92 26.47
C GLY A 626 6.18 12.13 25.44
N SER A 627 5.88 12.55 24.22
CA SER A 627 6.88 12.86 23.18
C SER A 627 7.52 14.24 23.39
N SER A 628 8.75 14.45 22.88
CA SER A 628 9.54 15.69 23.09
C SER A 628 8.82 16.97 22.64
N THR A 629 7.93 16.84 21.67
CA THR A 629 7.24 17.94 21.00
C THR A 629 5.88 18.27 21.63
N GLN A 630 5.30 17.35 22.43
CA GLN A 630 4.12 17.67 23.26
C GLN A 630 4.43 18.76 24.29
N ASN A 631 5.71 19.08 24.52
CA ASN A 631 6.15 20.13 25.44
C ASN A 631 6.30 21.51 24.78
N ILE A 632 5.82 21.68 23.54
CA ILE A 632 5.81 22.97 22.85
C ILE A 632 4.51 23.69 23.18
N TYR A 633 4.60 24.57 24.18
CA TYR A 633 3.56 25.53 24.51
C TYR A 633 3.76 26.83 23.75
N PHE A 634 2.65 27.39 23.27
CA PHE A 634 2.56 28.69 22.64
C PHE A 634 1.41 29.49 23.26
N GLY A 635 1.35 30.79 23.00
CA GLY A 635 0.40 31.68 23.67
C GLY A 635 -0.25 32.65 22.70
N PRO A 636 -1.13 33.52 23.18
CA PRO A 636 -1.74 34.56 22.35
C PRO A 636 -0.67 35.43 21.65
N GLY A 637 -0.97 35.89 20.45
CA GLY A 637 -0.09 36.68 19.58
C GLY A 637 0.76 35.87 18.60
N THR A 638 0.51 34.56 18.47
CA THR A 638 1.16 33.71 17.47
C THR A 638 0.15 33.06 16.53
N VAL A 639 0.62 32.51 15.41
CA VAL A 639 -0.20 31.87 14.37
C VAL A 639 0.28 30.44 14.21
N LEU A 640 -0.67 29.50 14.10
CA LEU A 640 -0.35 28.10 13.81
C LEU A 640 -0.33 27.90 12.29
N GLN A 641 0.72 27.25 11.78
CA GLN A 641 0.93 27.06 10.36
C GLN A 641 1.35 25.62 10.04
N VAL A 642 0.98 25.15 8.85
CA VAL A 642 1.52 23.92 8.26
C VAL A 642 1.51 24.04 6.74
N TYR A 643 2.52 23.51 6.07
CA TYR A 643 2.46 23.33 4.62
C TYR A 643 1.68 22.08 4.30
N ILE A 644 0.74 22.20 3.37
CA ILE A 644 -0.08 21.08 2.91
C ILE A 644 0.09 20.96 1.41
N PHE A 645 0.51 19.77 0.95
CA PHE A 645 0.33 19.37 -0.42
C PHE A 645 -1.09 18.83 -0.57
N GLY A 646 -1.94 19.60 -1.24
CA GLY A 646 -3.32 19.22 -1.51
C GLY A 646 -3.42 18.31 -2.75
N ASP A 647 -4.47 17.50 -2.79
CA ASP A 647 -4.79 16.61 -3.90
C ASP A 647 -6.06 17.02 -4.67
N GLY A 648 -6.58 18.22 -4.38
CA GLY A 648 -7.80 18.76 -4.98
C GLY A 648 -9.06 17.98 -4.63
N SER A 649 -9.03 17.16 -3.57
CA SER A 649 -10.10 16.20 -3.27
C SER A 649 -11.40 16.82 -2.76
N GLY A 650 -11.41 18.09 -2.34
CA GLY A 650 -12.56 18.71 -1.69
C GLY A 650 -12.80 18.21 -0.26
N ASN A 651 -12.01 17.26 0.25
CA ASN A 651 -12.02 16.90 1.66
C ASN A 651 -11.58 18.10 2.50
N GLN A 652 -11.94 18.10 3.77
CA GLN A 652 -11.67 19.25 4.64
C GLN A 652 -10.65 18.92 5.72
N PHE A 653 -9.74 19.84 5.98
CA PHE A 653 -8.72 19.80 7.02
C PHE A 653 -8.99 20.83 8.12
N ARG A 654 -8.60 20.55 9.36
CA ARG A 654 -8.51 21.57 10.42
C ARG A 654 -7.44 21.23 11.46
N PHE A 655 -7.03 22.25 12.20
CA PHE A 655 -6.16 22.10 13.38
C PHE A 655 -6.98 21.82 14.64
N ALA A 656 -6.40 21.10 15.59
CA ALA A 656 -6.89 20.98 16.96
C ALA A 656 -5.76 21.28 17.95
N ILE A 657 -6.08 22.03 19.00
CA ILE A 657 -5.16 22.42 20.08
C ILE A 657 -5.79 22.15 21.43
N ASP A 658 -4.95 21.88 22.43
CA ASP A 658 -5.35 21.81 23.82
C ASP A 658 -5.05 23.12 24.56
N GLU A 659 -5.97 23.54 25.43
CA GLU A 659 -5.86 24.73 26.26
C GLU A 659 -5.37 24.42 27.67
N VAL A 660 -4.47 25.27 28.19
CA VAL A 660 -3.99 25.19 29.57
C VAL A 660 -4.66 26.28 30.41
N GLY A 661 -5.50 25.85 31.35
CA GLY A 661 -6.19 26.73 32.31
C GLY A 661 -7.48 27.36 31.80
N GLY A 662 -7.97 26.95 30.61
CA GLY A 662 -9.25 27.34 30.05
C GLY A 662 -10.44 26.54 30.57
N SER A 663 -11.63 26.93 30.13
CA SER A 663 -12.93 26.37 30.54
C SER A 663 -13.20 24.97 29.93
N SER A 664 -12.64 24.73 28.75
CA SER A 664 -12.65 23.48 27.99
C SER A 664 -11.22 23.06 27.63
N PRO A 665 -10.91 21.76 27.48
CA PRO A 665 -9.53 21.35 27.22
C PRO A 665 -9.10 21.44 25.76
N THR A 666 -10.00 21.43 24.76
CA THR A 666 -9.62 21.28 23.35
C THR A 666 -10.46 22.17 22.43
N GLU A 667 -9.79 22.97 21.60
CA GLU A 667 -10.39 23.84 20.60
C GLU A 667 -9.87 23.51 19.19
N VAL A 668 -10.63 23.89 18.17
CA VAL A 668 -10.33 23.58 16.76
C VAL A 668 -10.42 24.81 15.88
N SER A 669 -9.70 24.82 14.76
CA SER A 669 -9.95 25.80 13.71
C SER A 669 -11.27 25.50 12.98
N LYS A 670 -11.75 26.45 12.19
CA LYS A 670 -12.70 26.15 11.11
C LYS A 670 -12.09 25.15 10.11
N TRP A 671 -12.96 24.49 9.37
CA TRP A 671 -12.59 23.59 8.29
C TRP A 671 -12.06 24.38 7.08
N TYR A 672 -10.89 23.97 6.57
CA TYR A 672 -10.31 24.39 5.31
C TYR A 672 -10.59 23.32 4.26
N THR A 673 -11.24 23.69 3.15
CA THR A 673 -11.48 22.76 2.05
C THR A 673 -10.20 22.61 1.23
N ILE A 674 -9.77 21.36 0.99
CA ILE A 674 -8.60 21.03 0.17
C ILE A 674 -9.04 20.98 -1.30
N ASP A 675 -9.25 22.16 -1.86
CA ASP A 675 -9.70 22.39 -3.24
C ASP A 675 -8.55 22.76 -4.19
N TRP A 676 -7.30 22.50 -3.80
CA TRP A 676 -6.10 22.79 -4.59
C TRP A 676 -5.22 21.55 -4.74
N ILE A 677 -4.45 21.52 -5.83
CA ILE A 677 -3.37 20.56 -6.00
C ILE A 677 -2.02 21.26 -5.76
N GLY A 678 -1.10 20.60 -5.05
CA GLY A 678 0.24 21.13 -4.81
C GLY A 678 0.44 21.74 -3.43
N TRP A 679 1.66 22.23 -3.18
CA TRP A 679 2.01 22.83 -1.89
C TRP A 679 1.37 24.21 -1.67
N LYS A 680 0.82 24.40 -0.46
CA LYS A 680 0.25 25.66 0.02
C LYS A 680 0.47 25.79 1.52
N LEU A 681 0.80 27.00 1.99
CA LEU A 681 0.82 27.30 3.42
C LEU A 681 -0.61 27.50 3.92
N VAL A 682 -0.99 26.77 4.98
CA VAL A 682 -2.27 26.95 5.67
C VAL A 682 -1.99 27.55 7.05
N GLU A 683 -2.72 28.62 7.37
CA GLU A 683 -2.54 29.42 8.57
C GLU A 683 -3.84 29.47 9.39
N TRP A 684 -3.71 29.33 10.70
CA TRP A 684 -4.80 29.55 11.65
C TRP A 684 -4.42 30.66 12.61
N HIS A 685 -5.10 31.80 12.47
CA HIS A 685 -5.00 32.93 13.40
C HIS A 685 -5.97 32.69 14.54
N TYR A 686 -5.62 31.79 15.46
CA TYR A 686 -6.52 31.36 16.53
C TYR A 686 -6.94 32.48 17.49
N ASP A 687 -6.20 33.59 17.57
CA ASP A 687 -6.63 34.79 18.30
C ASP A 687 -7.83 35.51 17.65
N ASN A 688 -8.17 35.15 16.40
CA ASN A 688 -9.37 35.60 15.71
C ASN A 688 -10.53 34.65 16.03
N PRO A 689 -11.54 35.07 16.82
CA PRO A 689 -12.67 34.22 17.19
C PRO A 689 -13.46 33.73 15.97
N ASP A 690 -13.43 34.47 14.86
CA ASP A 690 -14.11 34.08 13.61
C ASP A 690 -13.41 32.92 12.90
N GLU A 691 -12.22 32.51 13.31
CA GLU A 691 -11.49 31.35 12.77
C GLU A 691 -11.56 30.11 13.68
N VAL A 692 -12.17 30.24 14.86
CA VAL A 692 -12.40 29.13 15.79
C VAL A 692 -13.64 28.35 15.33
N GLY A 693 -13.48 27.03 15.25
CA GLY A 693 -14.54 26.10 14.87
C GLY A 693 -15.31 25.57 16.08
N SER A 694 -16.15 24.57 15.85
CA SER A 694 -16.87 23.86 16.91
C SER A 694 -16.62 22.36 16.81
N TRP A 695 -16.39 21.73 17.97
CA TRP A 695 -16.28 20.27 18.08
C TRP A 695 -16.67 19.80 19.49
N ILE A 696 -15.70 19.36 20.29
CA ILE A 696 -15.87 19.02 21.72
C ILE A 696 -15.57 20.19 22.66
N GLY A 697 -15.00 21.26 22.10
CA GLY A 697 -14.68 22.51 22.79
C GLY A 697 -15.88 23.40 23.06
N ASP A 698 -15.66 24.50 23.77
CA ASP A 698 -16.67 25.53 23.98
C ASP A 698 -16.64 26.63 22.89
N GLY A 699 -15.66 26.57 21.99
CA GLY A 699 -15.50 27.51 20.87
C GLY A 699 -14.91 28.85 21.31
N VAL A 700 -14.35 28.95 22.51
CA VAL A 700 -13.79 30.16 23.09
C VAL A 700 -12.35 29.87 23.53
N LEU A 701 -11.39 30.52 22.90
CA LEU A 701 -9.99 30.43 23.33
C LEU A 701 -9.73 31.35 24.52
N ASP A 702 -9.84 30.80 25.72
CA ASP A 702 -9.64 31.51 27.00
C ASP A 702 -8.45 30.98 27.83
N GLY A 703 -7.71 30.02 27.27
CA GLY A 703 -6.50 29.45 27.85
C GLY A 703 -5.35 30.44 28.05
N SER A 704 -4.54 30.18 29.08
CA SER A 704 -3.30 30.95 29.35
C SER A 704 -2.12 30.57 28.45
N SER A 705 -2.18 29.36 27.88
CA SER A 705 -1.27 28.85 26.84
C SER A 705 -1.94 27.68 26.12
N TYR A 706 -1.42 27.36 24.94
CA TYR A 706 -1.95 26.34 24.05
C TYR A 706 -0.88 25.33 23.69
N ARG A 707 -1.32 24.13 23.30
CA ARG A 707 -0.47 23.05 22.79
C ARG A 707 -1.15 22.42 21.58
N PHE A 708 -0.37 22.02 20.59
CA PHE A 708 -0.89 21.25 19.45
C PHE A 708 -1.41 19.88 19.88
N ASP A 709 -2.62 19.51 19.44
CA ASP A 709 -3.24 18.20 19.72
C ASP A 709 -3.23 17.29 18.49
N SER A 710 -3.92 17.70 17.42
CA SER A 710 -4.11 16.84 16.25
C SER A 710 -4.33 17.59 14.95
N ILE A 711 -4.02 16.88 13.86
CA ILE A 711 -4.51 17.18 12.52
C ILE A 711 -5.82 16.40 12.33
N GLN A 712 -6.86 17.05 11.83
CA GLN A 712 -8.13 16.42 11.53
C GLN A 712 -8.49 16.55 10.05
N LEU A 713 -9.04 15.48 9.49
CA LEU A 713 -9.59 15.44 8.14
C LEU A 713 -11.04 14.94 8.19
N THR A 714 -11.91 15.44 7.32
CA THR A 714 -13.30 14.94 7.16
C THR A 714 -13.70 14.88 5.69
N HIS A 715 -14.57 13.92 5.38
CA HIS A 715 -15.28 13.84 4.11
C HIS A 715 -16.50 14.77 4.13
N VAL A 716 -16.85 15.30 2.96
CA VAL A 716 -18.09 16.03 2.70
C VAL A 716 -18.72 15.49 1.41
N PRO A 717 -20.05 15.60 1.24
CA PRO A 717 -20.70 15.24 -0.01
C PRO A 717 -19.99 15.94 -1.19
N ASP A 718 -19.71 15.19 -2.25
CA ASP A 718 -18.99 15.59 -3.47
C ASP A 718 -17.45 15.63 -3.37
N ALA A 719 -16.85 15.35 -2.20
CA ALA A 719 -15.41 15.16 -2.08
C ALA A 719 -14.96 13.77 -2.57
N ALA A 720 -13.67 13.61 -2.87
CA ALA A 720 -13.11 12.32 -3.27
C ALA A 720 -13.12 11.30 -2.11
N GLU A 721 -13.49 10.05 -2.43
CA GLU A 721 -13.53 8.91 -1.50
C GLU A 721 -12.13 8.47 -1.06
N THR A 722 -11.18 8.45 -2.00
CA THR A 722 -9.79 8.03 -1.75
C THR A 722 -8.79 9.03 -2.28
N GLY A 723 -7.62 9.15 -1.65
CA GLY A 723 -6.56 10.05 -2.11
C GLY A 723 -5.39 10.18 -1.15
N SER A 724 -4.58 11.23 -1.30
CA SER A 724 -3.38 11.42 -0.47
C SER A 724 -3.04 12.89 -0.30
N VAL A 725 -2.99 13.32 0.96
CA VAL A 725 -2.54 14.66 1.34
C VAL A 725 -1.24 14.56 2.11
N TYR A 726 -0.38 15.57 1.97
CA TYR A 726 0.93 15.59 2.60
C TYR A 726 1.09 16.82 3.48
N PHE A 727 1.71 16.65 4.64
CA PHE A 727 1.94 17.70 5.62
C PHE A 727 3.43 17.86 5.88
N ASP A 728 3.88 19.10 5.93
CA ASP A 728 5.27 19.44 6.19
C ASP A 728 5.38 20.72 7.03
N ASP A 729 6.47 20.84 7.79
CA ASP A 729 6.81 22.01 8.63
C ASP A 729 5.64 22.56 9.49
N LEU A 730 5.02 21.71 10.31
CA LEU A 730 4.05 22.15 11.31
C LEU A 730 4.75 23.05 12.33
N ARG A 731 4.31 24.30 12.44
CA ARG A 731 5.04 25.34 13.17
C ARG A 731 4.12 26.39 13.77
N VAL A 732 4.63 27.07 14.79
CA VAL A 732 4.03 28.27 15.34
C VAL A 732 4.92 29.44 14.99
N VAL A 733 4.31 30.54 14.56
CA VAL A 733 5.03 31.74 14.15
C VAL A 733 4.55 32.96 14.91
N ALA A 734 5.49 33.83 15.28
CA ALA A 734 5.17 35.20 15.68
C ALA A 734 5.36 36.12 14.47
N LEU A 735 4.38 37.00 14.22
CA LEU A 735 4.54 38.05 13.23
C LEU A 735 5.51 39.08 13.78
N GLU A 736 6.67 39.18 13.15
CA GLU A 736 7.60 40.27 13.37
C GLU A 736 7.33 41.31 12.29
N PRO A 737 6.79 42.49 12.61
CA PRO A 737 6.80 43.57 11.65
C PRO A 737 8.25 43.78 11.28
N ILE A 738 8.55 43.70 9.99
CA ILE A 738 9.86 44.06 9.50
C ILE A 738 9.92 45.54 9.80
N SER A 739 10.66 45.87 10.87
CA SER A 739 11.08 47.23 11.13
C SER A 739 11.57 47.68 9.79
N ILE A 740 10.87 48.66 9.21
CA ILE A 740 11.33 49.31 8.01
C ILE A 740 12.73 49.72 8.43
N VAL A 741 13.76 49.03 7.90
CA VAL A 741 14.99 49.73 7.63
C VAL A 741 14.46 50.74 6.63
N HIS A 742 14.03 51.88 7.18
CA HIS A 742 14.17 53.11 6.48
C HIS A 742 15.66 53.03 6.20
N SER A 743 15.99 52.66 4.97
CA SER A 743 17.09 53.34 4.33
C SER A 743 16.93 54.78 4.80
N ASP A 744 17.90 55.26 5.57
CA ASP A 744 18.04 56.68 5.93
C ASP A 744 18.33 57.49 4.64
N GLU A 745 17.47 57.28 3.64
CA GLU A 745 17.36 57.86 2.33
C GLU A 745 15.87 57.75 1.99
N LEU A 746 15.00 58.75 2.13
CA LEU A 746 15.20 60.17 2.31
C LEU A 746 14.01 60.72 3.11
N LEU A 747 14.12 60.85 4.44
CA LEU A 747 13.28 61.83 5.12
C LEU A 747 13.62 63.19 4.51
N PRO A 748 12.67 63.90 3.88
CA PRO A 748 13.00 65.03 3.05
C PRO A 748 13.69 66.10 3.90
N GLU A 749 14.91 66.49 3.56
CA GLU A 749 15.60 67.60 4.23
C GLU A 749 15.04 68.96 3.79
N LYS A 750 14.32 68.97 2.66
CA LYS A 750 13.84 70.18 2.00
C LYS A 750 12.34 70.16 1.86
N PHE A 751 11.74 71.30 2.17
CA PHE A 751 10.36 71.61 1.82
C PHE A 751 10.24 71.76 0.30
N ARG A 752 9.48 70.88 -0.36
CA ARG A 752 9.27 70.90 -1.82
C ARG A 752 7.81 70.65 -2.16
N LEU A 753 7.34 71.28 -3.22
CA LEU A 753 6.06 71.02 -3.87
C LEU A 753 6.35 70.48 -5.28
N TYR A 754 5.91 69.25 -5.57
CA TYR A 754 6.15 68.60 -6.86
C TYR A 754 5.11 69.02 -7.90
N GLN A 755 5.44 68.78 -9.17
CA GLN A 755 4.48 68.94 -10.26
C GLN A 755 3.39 67.88 -10.13
N ASN A 756 2.13 68.26 -10.27
CA ASN A 756 1.02 67.32 -10.25
C ASN A 756 1.13 66.31 -11.41
N TYR A 757 0.71 65.06 -11.20
CA TYR A 757 0.72 64.02 -12.23
C TYR A 757 -0.60 63.24 -12.24
N PRO A 758 -1.23 63.04 -13.42
CA PRO A 758 -0.83 63.59 -14.72
C PRO A 758 -1.01 65.12 -14.80
N ASN A 759 -0.30 65.79 -15.72
CA ASN A 759 -0.52 67.20 -16.09
C ASN A 759 -0.18 67.38 -17.59
N PRO A 760 -1.17 67.59 -18.49
CA PRO A 760 -2.59 67.82 -18.21
C PRO A 760 -3.31 66.59 -17.62
N PHE A 761 -4.42 66.79 -16.91
CA PHE A 761 -5.19 65.70 -16.28
C PHE A 761 -6.68 65.75 -16.64
N ASN A 762 -7.35 64.60 -16.55
CA ASN A 762 -8.81 64.46 -16.77
C ASN A 762 -9.39 63.29 -15.94
N PRO A 763 -10.33 63.52 -15.00
CA PRO A 763 -10.49 64.71 -14.15
C PRO A 763 -9.67 64.62 -12.85
N THR A 764 -8.85 63.58 -12.67
CA THR A 764 -8.08 63.35 -11.43
C THR A 764 -6.57 63.54 -11.62
N THR A 765 -5.92 64.19 -10.67
CA THR A 765 -4.45 64.35 -10.60
C THR A 765 -3.98 64.25 -9.17
N SER A 766 -2.74 63.79 -8.99
CA SER A 766 -2.08 63.69 -7.69
C SER A 766 -1.08 64.82 -7.53
N ILE A 767 -1.13 65.51 -6.38
CA ILE A 767 -0.23 66.58 -5.99
C ILE A 767 0.62 66.11 -4.81
N SER A 768 1.90 65.89 -5.05
CA SER A 768 2.84 65.45 -4.02
C SER A 768 3.67 66.60 -3.45
N PHE A 769 4.03 66.54 -2.17
CA PHE A 769 4.93 67.48 -1.51
C PHE A 769 5.70 66.85 -0.35
N THR A 770 6.76 67.53 0.10
CA THR A 770 7.59 67.10 1.23
C THR A 770 7.63 68.13 2.35
N LEU A 771 7.61 67.64 3.59
CA LEU A 771 7.79 68.43 4.81
C LEU A 771 9.05 67.96 5.55
N PRO A 772 10.03 68.84 5.77
CA PRO A 772 11.27 68.48 6.47
C PRO A 772 11.17 68.50 8.00
N ALA A 773 10.08 69.05 8.53
CA ALA A 773 9.74 69.04 9.94
C ALA A 773 8.21 69.10 10.06
N GLU A 774 7.68 68.79 11.24
CA GLU A 774 6.27 69.02 11.55
C GLU A 774 5.89 70.50 11.34
N SER A 775 4.74 70.78 10.75
CA SER A 775 4.29 72.15 10.45
C SER A 775 2.78 72.20 10.25
N GLY A 776 2.18 73.38 10.49
CA GLY A 776 0.83 73.65 10.01
C GLY A 776 0.85 73.76 8.48
N VAL A 777 0.08 72.94 7.77
CA VAL A 777 0.07 72.85 6.31
C VAL A 777 -1.31 73.17 5.74
N ARG A 778 -1.33 73.99 4.69
CA ARG A 778 -2.49 74.17 3.81
C ARG A 778 -2.10 73.94 2.36
N LEU A 779 -2.79 73.01 1.69
CA LEU A 779 -2.72 72.83 0.24
C LEU A 779 -4.03 73.30 -0.37
N GLU A 780 -3.96 74.38 -1.14
CA GLU A 780 -5.13 75.09 -1.67
C GLU A 780 -5.01 75.27 -3.19
N ILE A 781 -6.14 75.17 -3.89
CA ILE A 781 -6.27 75.33 -5.34
C ILE A 781 -6.97 76.66 -5.63
N TYR A 782 -6.50 77.35 -6.65
CA TYR A 782 -6.95 78.66 -7.09
C TYR A 782 -7.17 78.68 -8.60
N ASN A 783 -8.12 79.50 -9.05
CA ASN A 783 -8.30 79.81 -10.46
C ASN A 783 -7.38 80.97 -10.91
N LEU A 784 -7.37 81.31 -12.20
CA LEU A 784 -6.54 82.41 -12.74
C LEU A 784 -6.93 83.81 -12.23
N ARG A 785 -8.11 83.98 -11.63
CA ARG A 785 -8.52 85.24 -10.97
C ARG A 785 -8.00 85.33 -9.53
N GLY A 786 -7.32 84.29 -9.04
CA GLY A 786 -6.84 84.21 -7.66
C GLY A 786 -7.93 83.83 -6.65
N GLU A 787 -9.10 83.39 -7.11
CA GLU A 787 -10.18 82.91 -6.24
C GLU A 787 -9.88 81.48 -5.79
N LYS A 788 -10.03 81.20 -4.50
CA LYS A 788 -9.84 79.86 -3.94
C LYS A 788 -10.96 78.93 -4.44
N VAL A 789 -10.56 77.83 -5.05
CA VAL A 789 -11.44 76.80 -5.60
C VAL A 789 -11.65 75.68 -4.58
N ARG A 790 -10.57 75.21 -3.95
CA ARG A 790 -10.64 74.08 -3.03
C ARG A 790 -9.49 74.06 -2.03
N SER A 791 -9.74 73.61 -0.81
CA SER A 791 -8.68 73.17 0.12
C SER A 791 -8.59 71.64 0.08
N LEU A 792 -7.43 71.10 -0.26
CA LEU A 792 -7.17 69.64 -0.23
C LEU A 792 -6.69 69.20 1.15
N VAL A 793 -5.86 70.02 1.79
CA VAL A 793 -5.32 69.78 3.12
C VAL A 793 -5.38 71.08 3.91
N SER A 794 -5.78 70.98 5.18
CA SER A 794 -5.67 72.05 6.17
C SER A 794 -5.52 71.44 7.56
N GLY A 795 -4.30 71.38 8.09
CA GLY A 795 -4.04 70.77 9.40
C GLY A 795 -2.55 70.73 9.73
N TYR A 796 -2.21 70.16 10.89
CA TYR A 796 -0.82 69.91 11.28
C TYR A 796 -0.39 68.54 10.74
N LEU A 797 0.73 68.51 10.01
CA LEU A 797 1.31 67.30 9.46
C LEU A 797 2.72 67.10 10.01
N ASN A 798 3.08 65.84 10.27
CA ASN A 798 4.43 65.45 10.69
C ASN A 798 5.46 65.61 9.55
N ARG A 799 6.75 65.39 9.83
CA ARG A 799 7.78 65.28 8.78
C ARG A 799 7.46 64.10 7.86
N GLY A 800 7.47 64.30 6.54
CA GLY A 800 7.15 63.22 5.59
C GLY A 800 6.93 63.65 4.14
N HIS A 801 6.63 62.67 3.29
CA HIS A 801 6.14 62.86 1.93
C HIS A 801 4.61 62.71 1.94
N TYR A 802 3.91 63.60 1.27
CA TYR A 802 2.44 63.65 1.23
C TYR A 802 1.97 63.69 -0.22
N THR A 803 0.85 63.04 -0.52
CA THR A 803 0.22 63.08 -1.84
C THR A 803 -1.28 63.26 -1.69
N GLU A 804 -1.81 64.29 -2.35
CA GLU A 804 -3.21 64.68 -2.30
C GLU A 804 -3.85 64.59 -3.67
N ILE A 805 -5.07 64.07 -3.74
CA ILE A 805 -5.79 63.88 -5.00
C ILE A 805 -6.77 65.03 -5.21
N TRP A 806 -6.69 65.70 -6.36
CA TRP A 806 -7.74 66.60 -6.82
C TRP A 806 -8.50 66.00 -8.00
N ASN A 807 -9.84 66.00 -7.90
CA ASN A 807 -10.76 65.46 -8.89
C ASN A 807 -11.48 66.52 -9.72
N GLY A 808 -10.92 67.73 -9.83
CA GLY A 808 -11.51 68.81 -10.64
C GLY A 808 -12.81 69.38 -10.07
N ARG A 809 -13.02 69.32 -8.75
CA ARG A 809 -14.20 69.88 -8.05
C ARG A 809 -13.83 70.97 -7.04
N ASP A 810 -14.73 71.91 -6.80
CA ASP A 810 -14.61 72.95 -5.77
C ASP A 810 -14.98 72.44 -4.36
N ASP A 811 -14.86 73.29 -3.33
CA ASP A 811 -15.22 72.97 -1.93
C ASP A 811 -16.72 72.59 -1.75
N SER A 812 -17.60 72.96 -2.69
CA SER A 812 -19.03 72.58 -2.68
C SER A 812 -19.28 71.26 -3.44
N GLY A 813 -18.24 70.60 -3.93
CA GLY A 813 -18.31 69.36 -4.69
C GLY A 813 -18.71 69.54 -6.17
N ASN A 814 -18.85 70.77 -6.65
CA ASN A 814 -19.22 71.05 -8.04
C ASN A 814 -18.01 70.95 -8.98
N PRO A 815 -18.14 70.38 -10.18
CA PRO A 815 -17.04 70.30 -11.14
C PRO A 815 -16.67 71.68 -11.68
N VAL A 816 -15.37 71.99 -11.72
CA VAL A 816 -14.89 73.26 -12.30
C VAL A 816 -14.69 73.15 -13.82
N SER A 817 -14.52 74.27 -14.53
CA SER A 817 -14.30 74.31 -15.98
C SER A 817 -12.91 73.82 -16.38
N SER A 818 -12.72 73.33 -17.61
CA SER A 818 -11.38 73.08 -18.15
C SER A 818 -10.56 74.38 -18.18
N GLY A 819 -9.26 74.31 -17.92
CA GLY A 819 -8.40 75.49 -17.85
C GLY A 819 -7.21 75.33 -16.92
N ILE A 820 -6.43 76.40 -16.81
CA ILE A 820 -5.26 76.45 -15.93
C ILE A 820 -5.70 76.78 -14.51
N TYR A 821 -5.23 75.98 -13.55
CA TYR A 821 -5.38 76.19 -12.13
C TYR A 821 -4.01 76.30 -11.47
N LEU A 822 -3.96 77.01 -10.34
CA LEU A 822 -2.76 77.11 -9.51
C LEU A 822 -3.02 76.35 -8.21
N TYR A 823 -2.05 75.58 -7.74
CA TYR A 823 -2.09 75.01 -6.40
C TYR A 823 -0.93 75.56 -5.57
N ARG A 824 -1.22 75.85 -4.31
CA ARG A 824 -0.33 76.50 -3.37
C ARG A 824 -0.22 75.69 -2.10
N LEU A 825 1.00 75.36 -1.72
CA LEU A 825 1.35 74.75 -0.45
C LEU A 825 1.87 75.82 0.50
N ILE A 826 1.20 76.00 1.63
CA ILE A 826 1.49 77.02 2.64
C ILE A 826 1.87 76.31 3.94
N THR A 827 2.97 76.75 4.56
CA THR A 827 3.36 76.40 5.93
C THR A 827 3.68 77.64 6.74
N ASP A 828 3.96 77.48 8.03
CA ASP A 828 4.32 78.58 8.94
C ASP A 828 5.55 79.39 8.46
N LYS A 829 6.43 78.77 7.66
CA LYS A 829 7.70 79.38 7.21
C LYS A 829 7.84 79.51 5.69
N HIS A 830 7.06 78.78 4.90
CA HIS A 830 7.26 78.71 3.44
C HIS A 830 5.93 78.73 2.68
N THR A 831 5.96 79.24 1.44
CA THR A 831 4.85 79.14 0.51
C THR A 831 5.38 78.81 -0.89
N LEU A 832 4.91 77.71 -1.47
CA LEU A 832 5.26 77.29 -2.83
C LEU A 832 3.99 77.20 -3.69
N SER A 833 4.09 77.50 -4.98
CA SER A 833 2.95 77.39 -5.90
C SER A 833 3.38 76.82 -7.24
N LYS A 834 2.49 76.07 -7.88
CA LYS A 834 2.66 75.48 -9.22
C LYS A 834 1.33 75.55 -9.98
N SER A 835 1.40 75.39 -11.30
CA SER A 835 0.23 75.39 -12.19
C SER A 835 -0.09 73.99 -12.70
N MET A 836 -1.35 73.76 -13.03
CA MET A 836 -1.87 72.52 -13.60
C MET A 836 -2.95 72.80 -14.65
N LEU A 837 -3.07 71.95 -15.66
CA LEU A 837 -4.05 72.06 -16.74
C LEU A 837 -5.09 70.94 -16.63
N LEU A 838 -6.34 71.32 -16.34
CA LEU A 838 -7.48 70.42 -16.36
C LEU A 838 -8.04 70.35 -17.78
N LEU A 839 -8.09 69.15 -18.36
CA LEU A 839 -8.82 68.82 -19.57
C LEU A 839 -10.12 68.12 -19.17
N LYS A 840 -11.23 68.46 -19.83
CA LYS A 840 -12.48 67.70 -19.73
C LYS A 840 -12.62 66.83 -20.97
#